data_AF-A0A182PC70-F1
#
_entry.id   AF-A0A182PC70-F1
#
_cell.length_a   1.000
_cell.length_b   1.000
_cell.length_c   1.000
_cell.angle_alpha   90.00
_cell.angle_beta   90.00
_cell.angle_gamma   90.00
#
_symmetry.space_group_name_H-M   'P 1'
#
loop_
_entity.id
_entity.type
_entity.pdbx_description
1 polymer ?
#
loop_
_entity_poly.entity_id
_entity_poly.type
_entity_poly.pdbx_seq_one_letter_code
_entity_poly.pdbx_strand_id
1 'polypeptide(L)'
;MFAYLTILAAVVALAHGQCSVNIRTQLNAREPLFLRSNQLWAPNGAALTWNAGETTLIACPGNTIQNTGTVTANIRCVSGTTFNLAGSNVNIADVSCVSRSTGSLQNTGQSCGSGGTLLNLGFDVPSVGFITYIQSCYNMQTASVIYTRHTVGTAPHVQPATSYTTAQQAIRFAQLLGSEAQANRFITSSSYLSRGHLSPDADGIFRPWQWATYFYVNVAPQWQATNAGNWLIIENAARNIAGRLNEDVLIFNGAHDILTLPHVNGQQVPITLEAGGIQAPKWYWKIIKSPRTNAAIALVNNNDPFRTSMPAGEMLCQDVCAQYGWGNANYGNFARGFTYCCTVADLRRAIPSIPAEANASNEPLFLHNNNLWAPAGPWLLWNDCESTVIACPGNKIINTETTDAQITCDSGRIFMVKEDSIDISTIACQYRFRGSVINSFETCGNGGSALRTFHVGFIVPSIGFVTYFSSCYNLQTGSVLYTHHWLAGQAIAHAMRADPRPRFLPEGLPDYINTNNYGQEYQRELFPRLLGLYHHINSTSYLARGHLTPAGDGIFRSWQRATYFYVNAAPMWQQINNRNWGLVEDDVRQRASRLNENVMIFTGTHEILSLTNVYGWPKPITLDDGIIEVPKWFWKIIKSPQTNAAIALVTNNDPFRTEMPEDEMLCQDVCGRYGWARDVYRDFTRGYTYCCKVADLRRAVTSIPDNADALNVLEFGPTLIIQPS
;
A
#
# COMPACT_ATOMS: atom_id res chain seq x y z
N MET A 1 -16.35 -0.24 58.02
CA MET A 1 -15.74 0.94 57.36
C MET A 1 -14.20 0.80 57.31
N PHE A 2 -13.69 -0.32 56.76
CA PHE A 2 -12.24 -0.58 56.62
C PHE A 2 -11.91 -1.51 55.42
N ALA A 3 -12.84 -1.66 54.48
CA ALA A 3 -12.64 -2.51 53.28
C ALA A 3 -12.71 -1.73 51.95
N TYR A 4 -12.96 -0.42 52.01
CA TYR A 4 -13.11 0.44 50.82
C TYR A 4 -11.85 1.26 50.48
N LEU A 5 -10.78 1.18 51.29
CA LEU A 5 -9.55 1.95 51.08
C LEU A 5 -8.41 1.17 50.38
N THR A 6 -8.58 -0.13 50.11
CA THR A 6 -7.54 -0.94 49.46
C THR A 6 -7.79 -1.21 47.98
N ILE A 7 -9.00 -0.97 47.46
CA ILE A 7 -9.34 -1.22 46.04
C ILE A 7 -9.12 0.04 45.17
N LEU A 8 -9.01 1.23 45.76
CA LEU A 8 -8.62 2.44 45.02
C LEU A 8 -7.10 2.56 44.77
N ALA A 9 -6.26 1.73 45.41
CA ALA A 9 -4.81 1.69 45.17
C ALA A 9 -4.42 0.76 44.01
N ALA A 10 -5.29 -0.17 43.60
CA ALA A 10 -5.03 -1.09 42.49
C ALA A 10 -5.42 -0.53 41.11
N VAL A 11 -6.24 0.53 41.06
CA VAL A 11 -6.66 1.18 39.80
C VAL A 11 -5.82 2.42 39.46
N VAL A 12 -4.94 2.86 40.36
CA VAL A 12 -3.93 3.92 40.08
C VAL A 12 -2.54 3.33 39.78
N ALA A 13 -2.32 2.02 39.95
CA ALA A 13 -1.02 1.36 39.74
C ALA A 13 -0.86 0.65 38.37
N LEU A 14 -1.83 0.76 37.44
CA LEU A 14 -1.73 0.17 36.09
C LEU A 14 -1.38 1.20 35.00
N ALA A 15 -1.02 2.44 35.36
CA ALA A 15 -0.61 3.48 34.43
C ALA A 15 0.92 3.67 34.29
N HIS A 16 1.78 2.89 34.96
CA HIS A 16 3.22 3.25 35.08
C HIS A 16 4.24 2.16 34.78
N GLY A 17 3.95 1.22 33.88
CA GLY A 17 4.95 0.24 33.39
C GLY A 17 5.55 0.55 32.02
N GLN A 18 4.90 1.38 31.19
CA GLN A 18 5.35 1.61 29.82
C GLN A 18 6.44 2.67 29.75
N CYS A 19 7.34 2.55 28.78
CA CYS A 19 8.34 3.56 28.49
C CYS A 19 7.97 4.29 27.20
N SER A 20 8.10 5.61 27.20
CA SER A 20 7.87 6.45 26.04
C SER A 20 8.94 7.52 25.99
N VAL A 21 9.66 7.59 24.86
CA VAL A 21 10.80 8.48 24.68
C VAL A 21 10.58 9.33 23.44
N ASN A 22 10.38 10.63 23.65
CA ASN A 22 10.28 11.61 22.58
C ASN A 22 11.64 11.79 21.91
N ILE A 23 11.69 11.43 20.62
CA ILE A 23 12.95 11.38 19.87
C ILE A 23 13.57 12.76 19.63
N ARG A 24 12.79 13.84 19.74
CA ARG A 24 13.28 15.20 19.50
C ARG A 24 13.85 15.87 20.73
N THR A 25 13.31 15.54 21.91
CA THR A 25 13.57 16.33 23.13
C THR A 25 14.23 15.54 24.25
N GLN A 26 14.19 14.20 24.22
CA GLN A 26 14.60 13.36 25.36
C GLN A 26 15.81 12.47 25.07
N LEU A 27 16.33 12.47 23.85
CA LEU A 27 17.51 11.70 23.48
C LEU A 27 18.78 12.55 23.55
N ASN A 28 19.89 11.89 23.90
CA ASN A 28 21.20 12.53 23.94
C ASN A 28 21.63 12.98 22.53
N ALA A 29 22.47 14.01 22.46
CA ALA A 29 23.02 14.46 21.19
C ALA A 29 23.91 13.43 20.48
N ARG A 30 24.40 12.41 21.19
CA ARG A 30 25.13 11.23 20.68
C ARG A 30 24.33 9.95 20.92
N GLU A 31 23.03 9.98 20.61
CA GLU A 31 22.15 8.83 20.77
C GLU A 31 22.65 7.57 20.03
N PRO A 32 22.44 6.37 20.60
CA PRO A 32 22.70 5.12 19.89
C PRO A 32 21.64 4.85 18.82
N LEU A 33 21.92 3.90 17.94
CA LEU A 33 20.89 3.30 17.08
C LEU A 33 19.96 2.45 17.94
N PHE A 34 18.65 2.55 17.67
CA PHE A 34 17.64 1.66 18.23
C PHE A 34 17.24 0.62 17.19
N LEU A 35 17.27 -0.65 17.58
CA LEU A 35 17.01 -1.78 16.69
C LEU A 35 15.86 -2.64 17.21
N ARG A 36 14.87 -2.89 16.35
CA ARG A 36 13.74 -3.78 16.61
C ARG A 36 13.68 -4.81 15.49
N SER A 37 13.65 -6.09 15.85
CA SER A 37 13.71 -7.20 14.89
C SER A 37 14.91 -7.10 13.93
N ASN A 38 16.09 -6.72 14.45
CA ASN A 38 17.33 -6.52 13.69
C ASN A 38 17.25 -5.48 12.56
N GLN A 39 16.26 -4.58 12.62
CA GLN A 39 16.10 -3.45 11.70
C GLN A 39 16.17 -2.14 12.47
N LEU A 40 16.52 -1.06 11.77
CA LEU A 40 16.43 0.29 12.31
C LEU A 40 15.00 0.59 12.76
N TRP A 41 14.84 0.98 14.02
CA TRP A 41 13.51 1.14 14.60
C TRP A 41 13.07 2.62 14.61
N ALA A 42 12.08 2.92 13.78
CA ALA A 42 11.36 4.20 13.79
C ALA A 42 10.15 4.17 14.76
N PRO A 43 9.84 5.29 15.43
CA PRO A 43 8.61 5.44 16.21
C PRO A 43 7.38 5.59 15.30
N ASN A 44 6.24 5.11 15.80
CA ASN A 44 4.93 5.46 15.25
C ASN A 44 4.41 6.71 16.00
N GLY A 45 4.69 7.90 15.46
CA GLY A 45 4.42 9.19 16.10
C GLY A 45 5.68 9.89 16.62
N ALA A 46 5.54 10.73 17.65
CA ALA A 46 6.63 11.57 18.14
C ALA A 46 7.62 10.86 19.09
N ALA A 47 7.33 9.63 19.50
CA ALA A 47 8.06 8.92 20.54
C ALA A 47 8.20 7.43 20.24
N LEU A 48 9.35 6.85 20.61
CA LEU A 48 9.52 5.41 20.70
C LEU A 48 8.76 4.91 21.93
N THR A 49 8.04 3.79 21.79
CA THR A 49 7.24 3.21 22.88
C THR A 49 7.59 1.75 23.13
N TRP A 50 7.68 1.42 24.41
CA TRP A 50 7.97 0.09 24.91
C TRP A 50 6.88 -0.35 25.88
N ASN A 51 6.50 -1.62 25.76
CA ASN A 51 5.75 -2.29 26.81
C ASN A 51 6.63 -2.47 28.06
N ALA A 52 5.98 -2.60 29.22
CA ALA A 52 6.67 -2.84 30.47
C ALA A 52 7.56 -4.09 30.38
N GLY A 53 8.85 -3.95 30.71
CA GLY A 53 9.82 -5.03 30.65
C GLY A 53 10.26 -5.43 29.23
N GLU A 54 9.79 -4.77 28.18
CA GLU A 54 10.24 -4.99 26.80
C GLU A 54 11.73 -4.65 26.65
N THR A 55 12.46 -5.48 25.91
CA THR A 55 13.90 -5.31 25.67
C THR A 55 14.17 -4.95 24.22
N THR A 56 15.12 -4.05 23.98
CA THR A 56 15.52 -3.60 22.64
C THR A 56 17.03 -3.50 22.54
N LEU A 57 17.56 -3.86 21.38
CA LEU A 57 18.98 -3.74 21.09
C LEU A 57 19.31 -2.29 20.72
N ILE A 58 20.34 -1.75 21.34
CA ILE A 58 20.97 -0.49 20.95
C ILE A 58 22.39 -0.72 20.44
N ALA A 59 22.85 0.12 19.53
CA ALA A 59 24.18 0.00 18.94
C ALA A 59 24.86 1.36 18.73
N CYS A 60 26.18 1.37 18.87
CA CYS A 60 27.07 2.48 18.54
C CYS A 60 28.12 2.04 17.49
N PRO A 61 27.73 1.83 16.21
CA PRO A 61 28.63 1.35 15.17
C PRO A 61 29.87 2.21 15.00
N GLY A 62 31.03 1.57 14.87
CA GLY A 62 32.33 2.24 14.76
C GLY A 62 32.83 2.87 16.06
N ASN A 63 32.12 2.72 17.18
CA ASN A 63 32.56 3.11 18.53
C ASN A 63 31.86 2.27 19.62
N THR A 64 31.67 2.78 20.83
CA THR A 64 31.07 2.07 21.96
C THR A 64 30.01 2.90 22.69
N ILE A 65 29.08 2.23 23.34
CA ILE A 65 28.10 2.83 24.25
C ILE A 65 28.84 3.25 25.53
N GLN A 66 28.72 4.52 25.91
CA GLN A 66 29.45 5.10 27.04
C GLN A 66 29.22 4.33 28.35
N ASN A 67 28.00 3.85 28.58
CA ASN A 67 27.61 3.19 29.82
C ASN A 67 28.15 1.76 29.96
N THR A 68 28.37 1.05 28.84
CA THR A 68 28.73 -0.38 28.86
C THR A 68 30.13 -0.65 28.32
N GLY A 69 30.72 0.28 27.57
CA GLY A 69 32.00 0.07 26.88
C GLY A 69 31.91 -0.92 25.71
N THR A 70 30.71 -1.36 25.33
CA THR A 70 30.47 -2.31 24.24
C THR A 70 29.86 -1.63 23.02
N VAL A 71 30.01 -2.21 21.83
CA VAL A 71 29.39 -1.68 20.59
C VAL A 71 27.87 -1.81 20.64
N THR A 72 27.38 -2.91 21.21
CA THR A 72 25.94 -3.20 21.35
C THR A 72 25.58 -3.46 22.80
N ALA A 73 24.34 -3.16 23.17
CA ALA A 73 23.78 -3.51 24.47
C ALA A 73 22.25 -3.61 24.38
N ASN A 74 21.64 -4.33 25.32
CA ASN A 74 20.19 -4.37 25.46
C ASN A 74 19.72 -3.36 26.52
N ILE A 75 18.70 -2.59 26.18
CA ILE A 75 17.95 -1.78 27.15
C ILE A 75 16.61 -2.45 27.43
N ARG A 76 16.20 -2.49 28.70
CA ARG A 76 14.91 -3.05 29.11
C ARG A 76 14.04 -1.97 29.75
N CYS A 77 12.81 -1.81 29.28
CA CYS A 77 11.90 -0.79 29.81
C CYS A 77 11.55 -1.05 31.29
N VAL A 78 11.75 -0.04 32.13
CA VAL A 78 11.31 -0.04 33.54
C VAL A 78 10.02 0.77 33.67
N SER A 79 10.08 2.08 33.38
CA SER A 79 8.91 2.98 33.35
C SER A 79 9.29 4.37 32.82
N GLY A 80 8.40 5.03 32.08
CA GLY A 80 8.59 6.41 31.62
C GLY A 80 9.79 6.55 30.66
N THR A 81 10.85 7.24 31.09
CA THR A 81 12.11 7.36 30.34
C THR A 81 13.27 6.57 30.96
N THR A 82 12.96 5.67 31.91
CA THR A 82 13.96 4.88 32.65
C THR A 82 14.06 3.47 32.09
N PHE A 83 15.29 3.04 31.81
CA PHE A 83 15.62 1.73 31.26
C PHE A 83 16.66 1.03 32.13
N ASN A 84 16.58 -0.29 32.22
CA ASN A 84 17.66 -1.09 32.75
C ASN A 84 18.69 -1.34 31.64
N LEU A 85 19.95 -0.97 31.89
CA LEU A 85 21.10 -1.18 31.01
C LEU A 85 22.22 -1.81 31.82
N ALA A 86 22.64 -3.01 31.45
CA ALA A 86 23.66 -3.79 32.17
C ALA A 86 23.38 -3.93 33.68
N GLY A 87 22.12 -4.12 34.06
CA GLY A 87 21.70 -4.28 35.45
C GLY A 87 21.43 -2.98 36.21
N SER A 88 21.79 -1.82 35.66
CA SER A 88 21.56 -0.50 36.28
C SER A 88 20.38 0.24 35.64
N ASN A 89 19.56 0.92 36.45
CA ASN A 89 18.49 1.78 35.94
C ASN A 89 19.05 3.14 35.55
N VAL A 90 18.92 3.50 34.27
CA VAL A 90 19.44 4.73 33.67
C VAL A 90 18.32 5.49 32.96
N ASN A 91 18.40 6.82 32.93
CA ASN A 91 17.53 7.61 32.08
C ASN A 91 18.01 7.49 30.62
N ILE A 92 17.09 7.43 29.66
CA ILE A 92 17.45 7.35 28.24
C ILE A 92 18.30 8.54 27.76
N ALA A 93 18.15 9.72 28.38
CA ALA A 93 18.96 10.89 28.08
C ALA A 93 20.46 10.70 28.41
N ASP A 94 20.77 9.76 29.30
CA ASP A 94 22.13 9.43 29.73
C ASP A 94 22.74 8.26 28.93
N VAL A 95 21.95 7.63 28.05
CA VAL A 95 22.42 6.56 27.17
C VAL A 95 22.95 7.17 25.89
N SER A 96 24.26 7.07 25.67
CA SER A 96 24.91 7.68 24.52
C SER A 96 26.12 6.89 24.03
N CYS A 97 26.47 7.11 22.77
CA CYS A 97 27.71 6.67 22.18
C CYS A 97 28.87 7.58 22.60
N VAL A 98 30.08 7.02 22.71
CA VAL A 98 31.30 7.80 22.99
C VAL A 98 31.52 8.88 21.91
N SER A 99 31.31 8.51 20.65
CA SER A 99 31.33 9.42 19.50
C SER A 99 30.07 9.26 18.65
N ARG A 100 29.84 10.19 17.72
CA ARG A 100 28.69 10.16 16.80
C ARG A 100 28.82 8.97 15.85
N SER A 101 27.79 8.12 15.78
CA SER A 101 27.71 7.04 14.80
C SER A 101 27.31 7.60 13.43
N THR A 102 28.26 7.68 12.50
CA THR A 102 28.04 8.33 11.18
C THR A 102 27.73 7.36 10.04
N GLY A 103 27.72 6.04 10.28
CA GLY A 103 27.46 5.01 9.27
C GLY A 103 28.72 4.53 8.52
N SER A 104 28.58 3.45 7.77
CA SER A 104 29.65 2.75 7.02
C SER A 104 29.16 2.35 5.64
N LEU A 105 30.10 2.05 4.74
CA LEU A 105 29.88 1.73 3.33
C LEU A 105 30.13 0.26 3.03
N GLN A 106 29.28 -0.37 2.21
CA GLN A 106 29.49 -1.70 1.66
C GLN A 106 29.25 -1.70 0.13
N ASN A 107 30.29 -2.06 -0.65
CA ASN A 107 30.14 -2.28 -2.09
C ASN A 107 29.54 -3.67 -2.34
N THR A 108 28.44 -3.77 -3.10
CA THR A 108 27.78 -5.07 -3.34
C THR A 108 28.35 -5.83 -4.54
N GLY A 109 29.14 -5.15 -5.39
CA GLY A 109 29.64 -5.70 -6.66
C GLY A 109 28.57 -5.84 -7.76
N GLN A 110 27.30 -5.52 -7.48
CA GLN A 110 26.21 -5.63 -8.45
C GLN A 110 26.19 -4.41 -9.38
N SER A 111 25.98 -4.63 -10.68
CA SER A 111 25.75 -3.54 -11.64
C SER A 111 24.37 -2.92 -11.48
N CYS A 112 24.25 -1.61 -11.71
CA CYS A 112 22.97 -0.90 -11.68
C CYS A 112 22.97 0.25 -12.70
N GLY A 113 21.80 0.58 -13.25
CA GLY A 113 21.69 1.64 -14.26
C GLY A 113 22.59 1.40 -15.48
N SER A 114 22.91 2.45 -16.23
CA SER A 114 23.87 2.39 -17.33
C SER A 114 25.27 2.72 -16.81
N GLY A 115 26.10 1.69 -16.56
CA GLY A 115 27.49 1.85 -16.11
C GLY A 115 27.70 2.11 -14.61
N GLY A 116 26.70 1.88 -13.76
CA GLY A 116 26.80 2.05 -12.31
C GLY A 116 27.07 0.77 -11.54
N THR A 117 27.51 0.92 -10.29
CA THR A 117 27.65 -0.13 -9.28
C THR A 117 26.75 0.18 -8.07
N LEU A 118 26.08 -0.83 -7.54
CA LEU A 118 25.19 -0.71 -6.39
C LEU A 118 26.00 -0.76 -5.08
N LEU A 119 25.76 0.19 -4.20
CA LEU A 119 26.47 0.37 -2.93
C LEU A 119 25.46 0.51 -1.79
N ASN A 120 25.70 -0.12 -0.63
CA ASN A 120 24.88 0.00 0.57
C ASN A 120 25.56 0.91 1.61
N LEU A 121 24.90 1.96 2.14
CA LEU A 121 25.28 2.59 3.41
C LEU A 121 24.34 2.18 4.51
N GLY A 122 24.91 2.15 5.69
CA GLY A 122 24.15 1.97 6.88
C GLY A 122 25.10 1.71 8.01
N PHE A 123 24.86 0.64 8.75
CA PHE A 123 25.54 0.44 10.02
C PHE A 123 26.00 -1.00 10.13
N ASP A 124 27.30 -1.18 10.27
CA ASP A 124 27.83 -2.49 10.64
C ASP A 124 27.64 -2.70 12.15
N VAL A 125 26.70 -3.58 12.49
CA VAL A 125 26.34 -3.88 13.86
C VAL A 125 26.79 -5.30 14.19
N PRO A 126 27.73 -5.49 15.13
CA PRO A 126 28.14 -6.82 15.56
C PRO A 126 26.93 -7.69 15.93
N SER A 127 26.94 -8.96 15.52
CA SER A 127 25.86 -9.95 15.69
C SER A 127 24.56 -9.72 14.90
N VAL A 128 24.42 -8.59 14.19
CA VAL A 128 23.29 -8.33 13.28
C VAL A 128 23.73 -8.31 11.81
N GLY A 129 24.94 -7.82 11.54
CA GLY A 129 25.48 -7.61 10.19
C GLY A 129 25.27 -6.18 9.70
N PHE A 130 25.46 -5.97 8.40
CA PHE A 130 25.32 -4.65 7.79
C PHE A 130 23.84 -4.29 7.62
N ILE A 131 23.36 -3.38 8.46
CA ILE A 131 22.00 -2.87 8.36
C ILE A 131 22.02 -1.74 7.35
N THR A 132 21.64 -2.05 6.12
CA THR A 132 21.43 -1.08 5.04
C THR A 132 20.32 -0.13 5.47
N TYR A 133 20.71 1.02 6.03
CA TYR A 133 19.78 2.14 6.09
C TYR A 133 19.47 2.52 4.66
N ILE A 134 20.46 2.36 3.77
CA ILE A 134 20.41 3.01 2.52
C ILE A 134 21.14 2.26 1.29
N GLN A 135 20.64 2.22 0.01
CA GLN A 135 21.36 1.87 -1.28
C GLN A 135 21.61 3.00 -2.36
N SER A 136 22.78 3.07 -3.01
CA SER A 136 23.10 4.04 -4.10
C SER A 136 23.57 3.33 -5.37
N CYS A 137 23.03 3.74 -6.52
CA CYS A 137 23.56 3.35 -7.81
C CYS A 137 24.55 4.42 -8.30
N TYR A 138 25.84 4.09 -8.28
CA TYR A 138 26.91 5.07 -8.46
C TYR A 138 27.81 4.72 -9.64
N ASN A 139 28.08 5.69 -10.51
CA ASN A 139 29.07 5.54 -11.56
C ASN A 139 30.45 5.93 -11.01
N MET A 140 31.30 4.92 -10.81
CA MET A 140 32.64 5.10 -10.24
C MET A 140 33.60 5.85 -11.18
N GLN A 141 33.34 5.86 -12.50
CA GLN A 141 34.20 6.51 -13.50
C GLN A 141 33.94 8.01 -13.58
N THR A 142 32.66 8.41 -13.61
CA THR A 142 32.25 9.83 -13.69
C THR A 142 32.06 10.48 -12.33
N ALA A 143 32.23 9.72 -11.25
CA ALA A 143 31.96 10.12 -9.89
C ALA A 143 30.54 10.72 -9.72
N SER A 144 29.56 10.17 -10.42
CA SER A 144 28.19 10.67 -10.45
C SER A 144 27.18 9.66 -9.92
N VAL A 145 26.19 10.18 -9.21
CA VAL A 145 25.06 9.40 -8.71
C VAL A 145 24.05 9.23 -9.84
N ILE A 146 23.72 7.99 -10.20
CA ILE A 146 22.69 7.70 -11.22
C ILE A 146 21.31 7.81 -10.58
N TYR A 147 21.11 7.08 -9.48
CA TYR A 147 19.95 7.24 -8.61
C TYR A 147 20.31 6.81 -7.20
N THR A 148 19.56 7.33 -6.23
CA THR A 148 19.57 6.80 -4.87
C THR A 148 18.18 6.25 -4.55
N ARG A 149 18.15 5.01 -4.06
CA ARG A 149 16.99 4.45 -3.35
C ARG A 149 17.48 4.39 -1.93
N HIS A 150 17.10 5.35 -1.08
CA HIS A 150 17.90 5.86 0.06
C HIS A 150 18.85 4.77 0.51
N THR A 151 20.08 4.75 -0.10
CA THR A 151 21.49 5.33 -0.04
C THR A 151 22.77 4.51 0.44
N VAL A 152 23.83 4.41 -0.37
CA VAL A 152 25.20 4.65 0.14
C VAL A 152 26.40 3.88 -0.47
N GLY A 153 27.35 4.54 -1.14
CA GLY A 153 28.80 4.31 -1.02
C GLY A 153 29.65 5.25 -1.90
N THR A 154 30.80 5.76 -1.42
CA THR A 154 31.80 6.69 -1.99
C THR A 154 32.89 6.08 -2.87
N ALA A 155 33.36 6.85 -3.88
CA ALA A 155 34.47 6.53 -4.78
C ALA A 155 35.77 7.35 -4.51
N PRO A 156 36.97 6.86 -4.91
CA PRO A 156 38.26 7.26 -4.33
C PRO A 156 39.10 8.28 -5.14
N HIS A 157 38.55 8.94 -6.17
CA HIS A 157 39.37 9.67 -7.16
C HIS A 157 39.19 11.20 -7.21
N VAL A 158 38.41 11.78 -6.31
CA VAL A 158 38.10 13.22 -6.24
C VAL A 158 38.31 13.75 -4.81
N GLN A 159 38.40 15.08 -4.62
CA GLN A 159 38.51 15.71 -3.27
C GLN A 159 37.28 16.59 -2.95
N PRO A 160 36.09 16.00 -2.73
CA PRO A 160 34.84 16.77 -2.59
C PRO A 160 34.82 17.74 -1.40
N ALA A 161 35.62 17.50 -0.35
CA ALA A 161 35.74 18.40 0.78
C ALA A 161 36.21 19.81 0.36
N THR A 162 37.12 19.88 -0.60
CA THR A 162 37.69 21.13 -1.12
C THR A 162 36.95 21.66 -2.33
N SER A 163 36.48 20.79 -3.23
CA SER A 163 35.87 21.16 -4.51
C SER A 163 34.56 21.96 -4.35
N TYR A 164 33.84 21.78 -3.25
CA TYR A 164 32.60 22.52 -2.95
C TYR A 164 32.83 23.91 -2.32
N THR A 165 34.07 24.31 -2.02
CA THR A 165 34.32 25.66 -1.49
C THR A 165 34.12 26.72 -2.58
N THR A 166 33.58 27.88 -2.23
CA THR A 166 33.35 28.98 -3.19
C THR A 166 34.64 29.45 -3.86
N ALA A 167 35.77 29.43 -3.13
CA ALA A 167 37.09 29.74 -3.67
C ALA A 167 37.51 28.77 -4.78
N GLN A 168 37.37 27.46 -4.57
CA GLN A 168 37.71 26.47 -5.60
C GLN A 168 36.74 26.50 -6.77
N GLN A 169 35.44 26.74 -6.51
CA GLN A 169 34.47 26.93 -7.57
C GLN A 169 34.80 28.14 -8.45
N ALA A 170 35.20 29.28 -7.87
CA ALA A 170 35.59 30.46 -8.64
C ALA A 170 36.79 30.17 -9.55
N ILE A 171 37.83 29.50 -9.03
CA ILE A 171 39.00 29.08 -9.82
C ILE A 171 38.58 28.15 -10.96
N ARG A 172 37.79 27.12 -10.65
CA ARG A 172 37.35 26.12 -11.63
C ARG A 172 36.45 26.74 -12.70
N PHE A 173 35.54 27.63 -12.33
CA PHE A 173 34.66 28.32 -13.27
C PHE A 173 35.44 29.27 -14.16
N ALA A 174 36.48 29.96 -13.65
CA ALA A 174 37.33 30.79 -14.49
C ALA A 174 38.06 29.96 -15.57
N GLN A 175 38.50 28.75 -15.23
CA GLN A 175 39.08 27.80 -16.19
C GLN A 175 38.08 27.30 -17.23
N LEU A 176 36.86 26.94 -16.79
CA LEU A 176 35.82 26.40 -17.68
C LEU A 176 35.18 27.47 -18.57
N LEU A 177 35.02 28.69 -18.07
CA LEU A 177 34.28 29.77 -18.73
C LEU A 177 35.18 30.81 -19.39
N GLY A 178 36.51 30.66 -19.26
CA GLY A 178 37.53 31.41 -20.00
C GLY A 178 37.98 32.73 -19.36
N SER A 179 37.36 33.17 -18.26
CA SER A 179 37.85 34.33 -17.48
C SER A 179 37.25 34.38 -16.07
N GLU A 180 37.96 35.06 -15.17
CA GLU A 180 37.46 35.38 -13.82
C GLU A 180 36.21 36.27 -13.87
N ALA A 181 36.18 37.26 -14.76
CA ALA A 181 35.03 38.14 -14.93
C ALA A 181 33.76 37.37 -15.32
N GLN A 182 33.88 36.35 -16.18
CA GLN A 182 32.76 35.49 -16.54
C GLN A 182 32.35 34.57 -15.40
N ALA A 183 33.30 34.02 -14.65
CA ALA A 183 33.02 33.20 -13.46
C ALA A 183 32.26 33.99 -12.37
N ASN A 184 32.66 35.24 -12.13
CA ASN A 184 32.05 36.12 -11.11
C ASN A 184 30.60 36.51 -11.42
N ARG A 185 30.10 36.25 -12.62
CA ARG A 185 28.66 36.39 -12.94
C ARG A 185 27.80 35.29 -12.31
N PHE A 186 28.41 34.15 -11.99
CA PHE A 186 27.72 32.96 -11.47
C PHE A 186 28.13 32.64 -10.04
N ILE A 187 29.42 32.77 -9.70
CA ILE A 187 29.96 32.48 -8.37
C ILE A 187 30.14 33.77 -7.57
N THR A 188 29.41 33.86 -6.45
CA THR A 188 29.52 34.94 -5.47
C THR A 188 29.46 34.34 -4.05
N SER A 189 29.52 35.18 -3.01
CA SER A 189 29.31 34.72 -1.63
C SER A 189 27.90 34.17 -1.38
N SER A 190 26.91 34.56 -2.19
CA SER A 190 25.51 34.12 -2.09
C SER A 190 25.06 33.20 -3.23
N SER A 191 25.88 33.03 -4.27
CA SER A 191 25.60 32.19 -5.42
C SER A 191 26.72 31.17 -5.61
N TYR A 192 26.44 29.92 -5.29
CA TYR A 192 27.42 28.83 -5.38
C TYR A 192 26.70 27.48 -5.50
N LEU A 193 27.42 26.47 -5.97
CA LEU A 193 26.97 25.08 -5.94
C LEU A 193 27.19 24.51 -4.54
N SER A 194 26.09 24.23 -3.87
CA SER A 194 26.04 23.55 -2.58
C SER A 194 26.04 22.03 -2.77
N ARG A 195 26.22 21.30 -1.67
CA ARG A 195 26.04 19.85 -1.60
C ARG A 195 24.53 19.56 -1.55
N GLY A 196 23.86 19.57 -2.70
CA GLY A 196 22.43 19.28 -2.78
C GLY A 196 22.18 17.82 -2.43
N HIS A 197 21.56 17.56 -1.27
CA HIS A 197 21.24 16.20 -0.83
C HIS A 197 20.14 15.61 -1.72
N LEU A 198 20.33 14.38 -2.21
CA LEU A 198 19.29 13.64 -2.92
C LEU A 198 18.31 13.01 -1.93
N SER A 199 18.83 12.33 -0.91
CA SER A 199 18.08 11.97 0.29
C SER A 199 18.37 13.02 1.37
N PRO A 200 17.41 13.91 1.69
CA PRO A 200 17.69 15.03 2.57
C PRO A 200 17.89 14.59 4.02
N ASP A 201 18.69 15.36 4.75
CA ASP A 201 18.88 15.22 6.20
C ASP A 201 17.53 15.09 6.90
N ALA A 202 16.60 15.99 6.57
CA ALA A 202 15.30 16.11 7.21
C ALA A 202 14.36 14.88 7.05
N ASP A 203 14.69 13.92 6.16
CA ASP A 203 13.96 12.66 6.05
C ASP A 203 14.48 11.60 7.05
N GLY A 204 15.64 11.85 7.68
CA GLY A 204 16.18 11.07 8.79
C GLY A 204 15.45 11.35 10.11
N ILE A 205 14.89 10.31 10.72
CA ILE A 205 14.11 10.41 11.96
C ILE A 205 15.01 10.64 13.19
N PHE A 206 16.20 10.03 13.20
CA PHE A 206 17.21 10.15 14.27
C PHE A 206 18.48 10.83 13.75
N ARG A 207 19.27 11.44 14.63
CA ARG A 207 20.53 12.13 14.26
C ARG A 207 21.54 11.21 13.59
N PRO A 208 21.72 9.93 13.98
CA PRO A 208 22.56 9.01 13.21
C PRO A 208 22.08 8.78 11.77
N TRP A 209 20.76 8.82 11.54
CA TRP A 209 20.18 8.66 10.20
C TRP A 209 20.41 9.93 9.38
N GLN A 210 20.21 11.11 10.00
CA GLN A 210 20.56 12.41 9.43
C GLN A 210 22.04 12.49 9.05
N TRP A 211 22.96 12.05 9.92
CA TRP A 211 24.39 12.06 9.61
C TRP A 211 24.76 11.11 8.47
N ALA A 212 24.01 10.02 8.29
CA ALA A 212 24.21 9.11 7.17
C ALA A 212 23.79 9.71 5.81
N THR A 213 23.08 10.86 5.77
CA THR A 213 22.79 11.58 4.52
C THR A 213 23.95 12.44 4.02
N TYR A 214 24.97 12.73 4.86
CA TYR A 214 26.07 13.66 4.53
C TYR A 214 27.22 13.04 3.72
N PHE A 215 27.12 11.76 3.34
CA PHE A 215 28.11 11.16 2.45
C PHE A 215 28.01 11.76 1.04
N TYR A 216 29.16 12.04 0.43
CA TYR A 216 29.26 12.71 -0.88
C TYR A 216 28.58 12.00 -2.05
N VAL A 217 28.19 10.74 -1.86
CA VAL A 217 27.47 9.92 -2.84
C VAL A 217 25.95 9.94 -2.69
N ASN A 218 25.47 10.73 -1.74
CA ASN A 218 24.10 11.16 -1.63
C ASN A 218 23.95 12.65 -1.98
N VAL A 219 24.99 13.28 -2.54
CA VAL A 219 24.93 14.69 -2.94
C VAL A 219 25.35 14.86 -4.38
N ALA A 220 24.75 15.84 -5.04
CA ALA A 220 25.23 16.34 -6.32
C ALA A 220 25.36 17.88 -6.24
N PRO A 221 26.17 18.53 -7.09
CA PRO A 221 26.26 19.97 -7.11
C PRO A 221 24.90 20.61 -7.42
N GLN A 222 24.35 21.37 -6.48
CA GLN A 222 23.06 22.05 -6.66
C GLN A 222 23.21 23.51 -6.31
N TRP A 223 22.73 24.41 -7.16
CA TRP A 223 22.78 25.84 -6.87
C TRP A 223 22.05 26.10 -5.55
N GLN A 224 22.69 26.85 -4.66
CA GLN A 224 22.13 27.13 -3.34
C GLN A 224 20.73 27.77 -3.43
N ALA A 225 20.50 28.62 -4.43
CA ALA A 225 19.21 29.24 -4.70
C ALA A 225 18.12 28.22 -5.09
N THR A 226 18.50 27.15 -5.79
CA THR A 226 17.60 26.04 -6.15
C THR A 226 17.37 25.10 -4.97
N ASN A 227 18.44 24.74 -4.26
CA ASN A 227 18.42 23.84 -3.09
C ASN A 227 17.54 24.41 -1.96
N ALA A 228 17.81 25.65 -1.53
CA ALA A 228 17.00 26.36 -0.54
C ALA A 228 15.68 26.94 -1.12
N GLY A 229 15.48 26.79 -2.43
CA GLY A 229 14.32 27.29 -3.16
C GLY A 229 13.23 26.22 -3.31
N ASN A 230 12.92 25.88 -4.55
CA ASN A 230 11.86 24.94 -4.89
C ASN A 230 12.21 23.50 -4.55
N TRP A 231 13.49 23.13 -4.47
CA TRP A 231 13.88 21.78 -4.05
C TRP A 231 13.43 21.47 -2.62
N LEU A 232 13.65 22.40 -1.68
CA LEU A 232 13.12 22.31 -0.32
C LEU A 232 11.58 22.23 -0.27
N ILE A 233 10.88 22.90 -1.20
CA ILE A 233 9.41 22.81 -1.31
C ILE A 233 8.98 21.39 -1.72
N ILE A 234 9.66 20.79 -2.70
CA ILE A 234 9.41 19.41 -3.15
C ILE A 234 9.61 18.43 -1.98
N GLU A 235 10.70 18.58 -1.22
CA GLU A 235 10.98 17.75 -0.05
C GLU A 235 9.92 17.88 1.04
N ASN A 236 9.47 19.11 1.32
CA ASN A 236 8.37 19.36 2.26
C ASN A 236 7.06 18.74 1.76
N ALA A 237 6.77 18.80 0.46
CA ALA A 237 5.59 18.19 -0.12
C ALA A 237 5.58 16.66 0.05
N ALA A 238 6.74 16.01 -0.10
CA ALA A 238 6.92 14.57 0.16
C ALA A 238 6.62 14.21 1.63
N ARG A 239 7.16 14.98 2.59
CA ARG A 239 6.88 14.77 4.02
C ARG A 239 5.41 15.02 4.38
N ASN A 240 4.82 16.08 3.82
CA ASN A 240 3.41 16.41 4.06
C ASN A 240 2.46 15.35 3.52
N ILE A 241 2.73 14.78 2.33
CA ILE A 241 1.86 13.73 1.79
C ILE A 241 1.96 12.44 2.61
N ALA A 242 3.16 12.05 3.06
CA ALA A 242 3.35 10.90 3.94
C ALA A 242 2.53 11.06 5.24
N GLY A 243 2.61 12.25 5.86
CA GLY A 243 1.81 12.59 7.04
C GLY A 243 0.30 12.59 6.78
N ARG A 244 -0.16 13.15 5.65
CA ARG A 244 -1.59 13.19 5.28
C ARG A 244 -2.15 11.79 4.99
N LEU A 245 -1.34 10.93 4.37
CA LEU A 245 -1.72 9.55 4.07
C LEU A 245 -1.62 8.64 5.30
N ASN A 246 -0.89 9.07 6.33
CA ASN A 246 -0.50 8.26 7.49
C ASN A 246 0.13 6.92 7.04
N GLU A 247 1.08 7.02 6.11
CA GLU A 247 1.68 5.89 5.39
C GLU A 247 3.14 6.20 5.05
N ASP A 248 4.00 5.19 5.13
CA ASP A 248 5.35 5.24 4.59
C ASP A 248 5.32 5.26 3.06
N VAL A 249 5.80 6.35 2.47
CA VAL A 249 5.92 6.50 1.02
C VAL A 249 7.32 6.10 0.56
N LEU A 250 7.41 5.47 -0.60
CA LEU A 250 8.69 5.21 -1.27
C LEU A 250 9.13 6.48 -1.99
N ILE A 251 10.36 6.89 -1.71
CA ILE A 251 11.00 8.04 -2.35
C ILE A 251 12.16 7.54 -3.22
N PHE A 252 12.15 7.93 -4.49
CA PHE A 252 13.27 7.73 -5.40
C PHE A 252 13.80 9.09 -5.83
N ASN A 253 15.10 9.29 -5.73
CA ASN A 253 15.74 10.55 -6.11
C ASN A 253 16.84 10.30 -7.12
N GLY A 254 17.08 11.28 -7.97
CA GLY A 254 18.24 11.25 -8.84
C GLY A 254 18.50 12.56 -9.54
N ALA A 255 19.53 12.50 -10.36
CA ALA A 255 20.01 13.59 -11.17
C ALA A 255 20.08 13.14 -12.63
N HIS A 256 19.94 14.07 -13.57
CA HIS A 256 19.98 13.77 -14.99
C HIS A 256 20.60 14.90 -15.81
N ASP A 257 21.38 14.52 -16.81
CA ASP A 257 22.11 15.40 -17.73
C ASP A 257 23.11 16.33 -17.02
N ILE A 258 23.96 17.04 -17.76
CA ILE A 258 25.00 17.92 -17.22
C ILE A 258 24.61 19.38 -17.44
N LEU A 259 24.66 20.19 -16.38
CA LEU A 259 24.45 21.63 -16.47
C LEU A 259 25.55 22.24 -17.34
N THR A 260 25.16 23.12 -18.26
CA THR A 260 26.09 23.93 -19.05
C THR A 260 25.92 25.41 -18.74
N LEU A 261 27.01 26.18 -18.79
CA LEU A 261 26.96 27.65 -18.72
C LEU A 261 27.77 28.25 -19.89
N PRO A 262 27.47 29.50 -20.30
CA PRO A 262 28.17 30.14 -21.41
C PRO A 262 29.61 30.52 -21.04
N HIS A 263 30.57 30.06 -21.84
CA HIS A 263 31.93 30.58 -21.90
C HIS A 263 31.92 32.04 -22.41
N VAL A 264 33.03 32.79 -22.22
CA VAL A 264 33.16 34.18 -22.69
C VAL A 264 32.88 34.39 -24.19
N ASN A 265 33.02 33.34 -25.00
CA ASN A 265 32.72 33.35 -26.45
C ASN A 265 31.27 32.94 -26.78
N GLY A 266 30.43 32.71 -25.77
CA GLY A 266 29.02 32.31 -25.94
C GLY A 266 28.78 30.81 -26.05
N GLN A 267 29.81 29.97 -26.19
CA GLN A 267 29.66 28.52 -26.26
C GLN A 267 29.23 27.95 -24.91
N GLN A 268 28.28 27.01 -24.90
CA GLN A 268 27.86 26.30 -23.69
C GLN A 268 28.92 25.26 -23.26
N VAL A 269 29.35 25.32 -22.01
CA VAL A 269 30.38 24.43 -21.44
C VAL A 269 29.81 23.64 -20.27
N PRO A 270 29.96 22.31 -20.24
CA PRO A 270 29.55 21.46 -19.11
C PRO A 270 30.28 21.82 -17.81
N ILE A 271 29.54 21.88 -16.71
CA ILE A 271 30.07 22.32 -15.42
C ILE A 271 30.54 21.13 -14.58
N THR A 272 31.78 21.25 -14.08
CA THR A 272 32.41 20.31 -13.14
C THR A 272 33.06 21.09 -11.99
N LEU A 273 33.08 20.52 -10.79
CA LEU A 273 33.72 21.17 -9.63
C LEU A 273 35.23 20.93 -9.55
N GLU A 274 35.76 19.93 -10.27
CA GLU A 274 37.21 19.71 -10.40
C GLU A 274 37.59 19.08 -11.75
N ALA A 275 38.88 19.06 -12.08
CA ALA A 275 39.38 18.48 -13.34
C ALA A 275 39.17 16.96 -13.41
N GLY A 276 39.24 16.28 -12.26
CA GLY A 276 38.96 14.84 -12.14
C GLY A 276 37.48 14.49 -12.15
N GLY A 277 36.56 15.46 -12.12
CA GLY A 277 35.11 15.20 -12.19
C GLY A 277 34.25 16.04 -11.24
N ILE A 278 33.20 15.43 -10.70
CA ILE A 278 32.06 16.06 -10.01
C ILE A 278 31.23 16.95 -10.96
N GLN A 279 30.45 16.29 -11.81
CA GLN A 279 29.54 16.96 -12.74
C GLN A 279 28.37 17.60 -12.00
N ALA A 280 28.07 18.86 -12.31
CA ALA A 280 26.87 19.52 -11.86
C ALA A 280 25.69 19.07 -12.74
N PRO A 281 24.64 18.42 -12.20
CA PRO A 281 23.54 17.97 -13.02
C PRO A 281 22.65 19.12 -13.49
N LYS A 282 22.05 18.98 -14.68
CA LYS A 282 21.05 19.93 -15.22
C LYS A 282 19.70 19.77 -14.52
N TRP A 283 19.32 18.53 -14.21
CA TRP A 283 18.04 18.18 -13.62
C TRP A 283 18.20 17.41 -12.31
N TYR A 284 17.38 17.75 -11.33
CA TYR A 284 17.05 16.91 -10.20
C TYR A 284 15.64 16.37 -10.36
N TRP A 285 15.40 15.15 -9.90
CA TRP A 285 14.06 14.58 -9.89
C TRP A 285 13.80 13.80 -8.60
N LYS A 286 12.55 13.81 -8.16
CA LYS A 286 12.04 13.07 -6.99
C LYS A 286 10.73 12.39 -7.35
N ILE A 287 10.66 11.07 -7.20
CA ILE A 287 9.43 10.29 -7.34
C ILE A 287 8.91 9.94 -5.96
N ILE A 288 7.64 10.24 -5.72
CA ILE A 288 6.93 9.92 -4.48
C ILE A 288 5.88 8.87 -4.82
N LYS A 289 6.00 7.67 -4.24
CA LYS A 289 5.13 6.53 -4.50
C LYS A 289 4.48 6.03 -3.21
N SER A 290 3.16 5.84 -3.21
CA SER A 290 2.44 5.17 -2.13
C SER A 290 2.42 3.66 -2.39
N PRO A 291 3.04 2.82 -1.53
CA PRO A 291 2.96 1.36 -1.63
C PRO A 291 1.54 0.82 -1.51
N ARG A 292 0.71 1.45 -0.68
CA ARG A 292 -0.68 1.01 -0.44
C ARG A 292 -1.53 1.18 -1.68
N THR A 293 -1.45 2.35 -2.32
CA THR A 293 -2.31 2.68 -3.45
C THR A 293 -1.67 2.41 -4.80
N ASN A 294 -0.37 2.12 -4.84
CA ASN A 294 0.46 2.06 -6.04
C ASN A 294 0.26 3.28 -6.96
N ALA A 295 0.14 4.47 -6.36
CA ALA A 295 0.13 5.75 -7.05
C ALA A 295 1.50 6.41 -6.88
N ALA A 296 1.98 7.06 -7.93
CA ALA A 296 3.24 7.80 -7.88
C ALA A 296 3.19 9.05 -8.75
N ILE A 297 3.98 10.06 -8.36
CA ILE A 297 4.20 11.29 -9.10
C ILE A 297 5.70 11.57 -9.14
N ALA A 298 6.20 12.11 -10.25
CA ALA A 298 7.57 12.61 -10.31
C ALA A 298 7.56 14.14 -10.31
N LEU A 299 8.43 14.76 -9.51
CA LEU A 299 8.71 16.19 -9.53
C LEU A 299 10.11 16.39 -10.11
N VAL A 300 10.22 17.26 -11.11
CA VAL A 300 11.47 17.56 -11.83
C VAL A 300 11.83 19.02 -11.58
N ASN A 301 13.07 19.27 -11.23
CA ASN A 301 13.61 20.57 -10.87
C ASN A 301 14.85 20.89 -11.74
N ASN A 302 14.86 22.09 -12.32
CA ASN A 302 15.98 22.58 -13.12
C ASN A 302 17.03 23.24 -12.21
N ASN A 303 18.26 22.74 -12.27
CA ASN A 303 19.39 23.24 -11.52
C ASN A 303 20.09 24.40 -12.24
N ASP A 304 19.33 25.40 -12.67
CA ASP A 304 19.88 26.59 -13.32
C ASP A 304 19.05 27.82 -12.94
N PRO A 305 19.45 28.53 -11.86
CA PRO A 305 18.70 29.69 -11.38
C PRO A 305 18.85 30.94 -12.26
N PHE A 306 19.69 30.89 -13.30
CA PHE A 306 19.98 32.04 -14.17
C PHE A 306 19.12 32.06 -15.43
N ARG A 307 18.35 31.01 -15.69
CA ARG A 307 17.40 30.97 -16.81
C ARG A 307 16.21 31.88 -16.57
N THR A 308 15.57 32.27 -17.66
CA THR A 308 14.32 33.05 -17.66
C THR A 308 13.20 32.35 -18.43
N SER A 309 13.51 31.26 -19.13
CA SER A 309 12.55 30.47 -19.90
C SER A 309 12.96 29.00 -20.02
N MET A 310 11.95 28.14 -20.23
CA MET A 310 12.09 26.71 -20.48
C MET A 310 11.26 26.35 -21.72
N PRO A 311 11.88 26.13 -22.89
CA PRO A 311 11.19 25.66 -24.08
C PRO A 311 10.57 24.27 -23.84
N ALA A 312 9.38 24.01 -24.40
CA ALA A 312 8.69 22.72 -24.22
C ALA A 312 9.54 21.52 -24.69
N GLY A 313 10.34 21.69 -25.74
CA GLY A 313 11.25 20.64 -26.24
C GLY A 313 12.46 20.33 -25.34
N GLU A 314 12.77 21.19 -24.36
CA GLU A 314 13.79 20.90 -23.34
C GLU A 314 13.22 20.20 -22.10
N MET A 315 11.89 20.20 -21.93
CA MET A 315 11.25 19.51 -20.80
C MET A 315 11.31 18.00 -21.01
N LEU A 316 11.54 17.26 -19.91
CA LEU A 316 11.65 15.80 -19.93
C LEU A 316 10.29 15.11 -20.10
N CYS A 317 9.19 15.83 -19.88
CA CYS A 317 7.82 15.34 -19.97
C CYS A 317 6.84 16.53 -20.04
N GLN A 318 5.55 16.24 -20.27
CA GLN A 318 4.48 17.22 -20.10
C GLN A 318 4.22 17.49 -18.61
N ASP A 319 4.05 18.77 -18.24
CA ASP A 319 3.70 19.15 -16.88
C ASP A 319 2.28 18.72 -16.49
N VAL A 320 2.17 17.91 -15.44
CA VAL A 320 0.91 17.41 -14.88
C VAL A 320 0.67 17.88 -13.43
N CYS A 321 1.42 18.86 -12.92
CA CYS A 321 1.31 19.28 -11.52
C CYS A 321 -0.11 19.71 -11.14
N ALA A 322 -0.73 20.60 -11.92
CA ALA A 322 -2.07 21.11 -11.63
C ALA A 322 -3.13 20.00 -11.71
N GLN A 323 -3.04 19.11 -12.70
CA GLN A 323 -3.96 17.99 -12.92
C GLN A 323 -4.07 17.08 -11.69
N TYR A 324 -2.95 16.81 -11.02
CA TYR A 324 -2.89 15.89 -9.89
C TYR A 324 -2.79 16.59 -8.52
N GLY A 325 -2.98 17.91 -8.47
CA GLY A 325 -2.98 18.68 -7.21
C GLY A 325 -1.59 18.86 -6.57
N TRP A 326 -0.53 18.80 -7.37
CA TRP A 326 0.87 19.03 -6.97
C TRP A 326 1.40 20.42 -7.37
N GLY A 327 0.53 21.29 -7.92
CA GLY A 327 0.89 22.64 -8.29
C GLY A 327 1.35 23.50 -7.12
N ASN A 328 2.35 24.35 -7.35
CA ASN A 328 2.81 25.35 -6.40
C ASN A 328 3.13 26.65 -7.14
N ALA A 329 2.72 27.79 -6.58
CA ALA A 329 2.92 29.10 -7.20
C ALA A 329 4.40 29.45 -7.46
N ASN A 330 5.33 28.87 -6.68
CA ASN A 330 6.76 29.13 -6.84
C ASN A 330 7.42 28.30 -7.95
N TYR A 331 6.77 27.24 -8.44
CA TYR A 331 7.40 26.29 -9.38
C TYR A 331 7.82 26.92 -10.71
N GLY A 332 7.14 27.98 -11.15
CA GLY A 332 7.57 28.76 -12.33
C GLY A 332 8.76 29.71 -12.09
N ASN A 333 9.23 29.87 -10.86
CA ASN A 333 10.29 30.83 -10.52
C ASN A 333 11.69 30.20 -10.73
N PHE A 334 12.35 30.55 -11.84
CA PHE A 334 13.69 30.09 -12.16
C PHE A 334 14.73 30.43 -11.10
N ALA A 335 14.69 31.63 -10.50
CA ALA A 335 15.65 32.03 -9.46
C ALA A 335 15.59 31.14 -8.20
N ARG A 336 14.54 30.32 -8.06
CA ARG A 336 14.37 29.31 -7.00
C ARG A 336 14.47 27.88 -7.53
N GLY A 337 14.81 27.69 -8.80
CA GLY A 337 14.82 26.43 -9.53
C GLY A 337 13.47 26.08 -10.15
N PHE A 338 13.33 26.27 -11.47
CA PHE A 338 12.09 25.94 -12.19
C PHE A 338 11.69 24.47 -11.97
N THR A 339 10.43 24.22 -11.66
CA THR A 339 9.93 22.91 -11.25
C THR A 339 8.63 22.57 -11.97
N TYR A 340 8.42 21.30 -12.29
CA TYR A 340 7.18 20.77 -12.87
C TYR A 340 7.01 19.29 -12.51
N CYS A 341 5.88 18.69 -12.87
CA CYS A 341 5.57 17.31 -12.51
C CYS A 341 5.40 16.44 -13.75
N CYS A 342 5.83 15.19 -13.66
CA CYS A 342 5.63 14.17 -14.69
C CYS A 342 4.82 13.00 -14.13
N THR A 343 4.16 12.26 -15.03
CA THR A 343 3.91 10.85 -14.74
C THR A 343 5.26 10.11 -14.67
N VAL A 344 5.37 9.08 -13.83
CA VAL A 344 6.63 8.32 -13.72
C VAL A 344 6.98 7.63 -15.04
N ALA A 345 5.97 7.18 -15.78
CA ALA A 345 6.16 6.54 -17.09
C ALA A 345 6.80 7.50 -18.11
N ASP A 346 6.31 8.74 -18.21
CA ASP A 346 6.87 9.73 -19.12
C ASP A 346 8.29 10.14 -18.74
N LEU A 347 8.53 10.36 -17.45
CA LEU A 347 9.88 10.69 -16.98
C LEU A 347 10.86 9.54 -17.23
N ARG A 348 10.45 8.28 -17.05
CA ARG A 348 11.29 7.11 -17.34
C ARG A 348 11.58 6.93 -18.83
N ARG A 349 10.70 7.40 -19.71
CA ARG A 349 10.99 7.45 -21.17
C ARG A 349 12.17 8.38 -21.46
N ALA A 350 12.26 9.52 -20.77
CA ALA A 350 13.39 10.43 -20.87
C ALA A 350 14.63 9.96 -20.07
N ILE A 351 14.41 9.27 -18.94
CA ILE A 351 15.46 8.77 -18.04
C ILE A 351 15.29 7.25 -17.81
N PRO A 352 15.78 6.40 -18.73
CA PRO A 352 15.60 4.94 -18.65
C PRO A 352 16.23 4.30 -17.41
N SER A 353 17.17 4.97 -16.75
CA SER A 353 17.82 4.51 -15.52
C SER A 353 16.95 4.57 -14.27
N ILE A 354 15.76 5.20 -14.33
CA ILE A 354 14.79 5.17 -13.22
C ILE A 354 14.37 3.71 -12.97
N PRO A 355 14.45 3.21 -11.72
CA PRO A 355 14.14 1.83 -11.41
C PRO A 355 12.67 1.51 -11.68
N ALA A 356 12.39 0.32 -12.21
CA ALA A 356 11.02 -0.13 -12.49
C ALA A 356 10.11 -0.13 -11.25
N GLU A 357 10.68 -0.31 -10.05
CA GLU A 357 9.95 -0.21 -8.78
C GLU A 357 9.31 1.16 -8.56
N ALA A 358 9.85 2.24 -9.15
CA ALA A 358 9.29 3.57 -9.03
C ALA A 358 7.98 3.74 -9.83
N ASN A 359 7.70 2.85 -10.79
CA ASN A 359 6.50 2.92 -11.61
C ASN A 359 5.23 2.69 -10.76
N ALA A 360 4.20 3.48 -11.08
CA ALA A 360 2.83 3.29 -10.63
C ALA A 360 1.95 2.93 -11.83
N SER A 361 2.24 1.78 -12.43
CA SER A 361 1.49 1.28 -13.59
C SER A 361 0.10 0.80 -13.15
N ASN A 362 -0.93 1.15 -13.91
CA ASN A 362 -2.24 0.50 -13.80
C ASN A 362 -2.14 -0.83 -14.52
N GLU A 363 -2.18 -1.94 -13.80
CA GLU A 363 -2.05 -3.27 -14.40
C GLU A 363 -3.18 -3.53 -15.42
N PRO A 364 -2.87 -4.12 -16.59
CA PRO A 364 -3.91 -4.59 -17.50
C PRO A 364 -4.62 -5.81 -16.92
N LEU A 365 -5.78 -6.11 -17.48
CA LEU A 365 -6.43 -7.40 -17.33
C LEU A 365 -5.65 -8.44 -18.13
N PHE A 366 -5.26 -9.54 -17.51
CA PHE A 366 -4.65 -10.68 -18.19
C PHE A 366 -5.72 -11.75 -18.43
N LEU A 367 -5.82 -12.19 -19.69
CA LEU A 367 -6.81 -13.14 -20.15
C LEU A 367 -6.12 -14.31 -20.82
N HIS A 368 -6.36 -15.50 -20.29
CA HIS A 368 -5.85 -16.75 -20.84
C HIS A 368 -7.04 -17.62 -21.25
N ASN A 369 -7.02 -18.14 -22.48
CA ASN A 369 -8.15 -18.84 -23.10
C ASN A 369 -9.48 -18.07 -22.95
N ASN A 370 -9.44 -16.76 -23.22
CA ASN A 370 -10.57 -15.81 -23.11
C ASN A 370 -11.19 -15.68 -21.71
N ASN A 371 -10.55 -16.18 -20.66
CA ASN A 371 -11.01 -16.10 -19.29
C ASN A 371 -10.05 -15.29 -18.41
N LEU A 372 -10.58 -14.76 -17.31
CA LEU A 372 -9.77 -14.13 -16.27
C LEU A 372 -8.68 -15.08 -15.78
N TRP A 373 -7.43 -14.65 -15.86
CA TRP A 373 -6.29 -15.50 -15.52
C TRP A 373 -5.74 -15.17 -14.13
N ALA A 374 -5.89 -16.10 -13.19
CA ALA A 374 -5.16 -16.10 -11.93
C ALA A 374 -3.92 -17.01 -12.04
N PRO A 375 -2.74 -16.59 -11.57
CA PRO A 375 -1.52 -17.41 -11.62
C PRO A 375 -1.59 -18.62 -10.67
N ALA A 376 -0.79 -19.65 -10.92
CA ALA A 376 -0.59 -20.76 -10.01
C ALA A 376 0.58 -20.48 -9.04
N GLY A 377 0.50 -19.37 -8.30
CA GLY A 377 1.55 -18.89 -7.38
C GLY A 377 1.86 -17.40 -7.54
N PRO A 378 3.07 -16.93 -7.22
CA PRO A 378 3.43 -15.51 -7.28
C PRO A 378 3.74 -15.00 -8.70
N TRP A 379 3.77 -15.87 -9.71
CA TRP A 379 4.19 -15.53 -11.08
C TRP A 379 3.11 -15.89 -12.10
N LEU A 380 2.85 -14.98 -13.04
CA LEU A 380 2.23 -15.36 -14.32
C LEU A 380 3.31 -16.04 -15.17
N LEU A 381 3.01 -17.24 -15.66
CA LEU A 381 3.94 -18.07 -16.42
C LEU A 381 3.35 -18.34 -17.79
N TRP A 382 4.12 -18.03 -18.83
CA TRP A 382 3.81 -18.36 -20.21
C TRP A 382 4.78 -19.44 -20.66
N ASN A 383 4.28 -20.41 -21.41
CA ASN A 383 5.10 -21.30 -22.19
C ASN A 383 5.72 -20.57 -23.38
N ASP A 384 6.77 -21.17 -23.96
CA ASP A 384 7.38 -20.65 -25.17
C ASP A 384 6.33 -20.45 -26.28
N CYS A 385 6.38 -19.30 -26.94
CA CYS A 385 5.44 -18.86 -27.97
C CYS A 385 3.95 -18.82 -27.53
N GLU A 386 3.65 -18.90 -26.23
CA GLU A 386 2.29 -18.84 -25.74
C GLU A 386 1.69 -17.44 -25.90
N SER A 387 0.46 -17.39 -26.41
CA SER A 387 -0.29 -16.16 -26.60
C SER A 387 -1.37 -15.96 -25.55
N THR A 388 -1.53 -14.73 -25.08
CA THR A 388 -2.62 -14.31 -24.18
C THR A 388 -3.15 -12.94 -24.60
N VAL A 389 -4.33 -12.56 -24.10
CA VAL A 389 -4.89 -11.23 -24.33
C VAL A 389 -4.67 -10.37 -23.09
N ILE A 390 -4.19 -9.15 -23.31
CA ILE A 390 -4.22 -8.08 -22.31
C ILE A 390 -5.30 -7.08 -22.66
N ALA A 391 -5.96 -6.52 -21.65
CA ALA A 391 -7.01 -5.53 -21.87
C ALA A 391 -7.01 -4.41 -20.83
N CYS A 392 -7.45 -3.24 -21.26
CA CYS A 392 -7.71 -2.06 -20.46
C CYS A 392 -9.18 -1.63 -20.64
N PRO A 393 -10.16 -2.36 -20.06
CA PRO A 393 -11.57 -2.08 -20.22
C PRO A 393 -11.94 -0.59 -20.05
N GLY A 394 -12.58 0.00 -21.06
CA GLY A 394 -13.00 1.40 -21.05
C GLY A 394 -11.87 2.43 -21.17
N ASN A 395 -10.61 2.03 -21.40
CA ASN A 395 -9.51 2.93 -21.76
C ASN A 395 -8.43 2.23 -22.61
N LYS A 396 -7.26 2.85 -22.80
CA LYS A 396 -6.22 2.36 -23.72
C LYS A 396 -5.03 1.76 -22.99
N ILE A 397 -4.43 0.75 -23.60
CA ILE A 397 -3.07 0.31 -23.26
C ILE A 397 -2.10 1.41 -23.71
N ILE A 398 -1.17 1.77 -22.82
CA ILE A 398 -0.18 2.82 -23.09
C ILE A 398 0.66 2.42 -24.32
N ASN A 399 0.86 3.38 -25.22
CA ASN A 399 1.62 3.26 -26.47
C ASN A 399 1.04 2.34 -27.57
N THR A 400 -0.12 1.68 -27.39
CA THR A 400 -0.70 0.83 -28.46
C THR A 400 -1.95 1.44 -29.12
N GLU A 401 -2.49 2.52 -28.56
CA GLU A 401 -3.78 3.15 -28.94
C GLU A 401 -5.01 2.22 -28.91
N THR A 402 -4.84 0.95 -28.53
CA THR A 402 -5.89 -0.07 -28.45
C THR A 402 -6.38 -0.29 -27.02
N THR A 403 -7.62 -0.78 -26.90
CA THR A 403 -8.23 -1.19 -25.63
C THR A 403 -7.74 -2.55 -25.16
N ASP A 404 -7.30 -3.38 -26.07
CA ASP A 404 -6.84 -4.74 -25.84
C ASP A 404 -5.85 -5.14 -26.94
N ALA A 405 -5.02 -6.14 -26.64
CA ALA A 405 -4.01 -6.65 -27.55
C ALA A 405 -3.69 -8.11 -27.22
N GLN A 406 -3.35 -8.90 -28.25
CA GLN A 406 -2.70 -10.18 -28.05
C GLN A 406 -1.21 -9.96 -27.82
N ILE A 407 -0.66 -10.62 -26.81
CA ILE A 407 0.77 -10.69 -26.52
C ILE A 407 1.24 -12.12 -26.64
N THR A 408 2.42 -12.31 -27.23
CA THR A 408 3.05 -13.63 -27.39
C THR A 408 4.37 -13.65 -26.65
N CYS A 409 4.59 -14.64 -25.78
CA CYS A 409 5.85 -14.79 -25.08
C CYS A 409 6.98 -15.07 -26.08
N ASP A 410 8.05 -14.27 -26.02
CA ASP A 410 9.28 -14.48 -26.78
C ASP A 410 10.39 -15.01 -25.86
N SER A 411 10.83 -14.20 -24.90
CA SER A 411 11.89 -14.61 -23.97
C SER A 411 11.84 -13.86 -22.64
N GLY A 412 11.76 -14.60 -21.53
CA GLY A 412 11.78 -14.02 -20.18
C GLY A 412 10.63 -13.03 -19.92
N ARG A 413 10.92 -11.73 -19.98
CA ARG A 413 9.94 -10.64 -19.82
C ARG A 413 9.56 -9.97 -21.14
N ILE A 414 10.11 -10.44 -22.25
CA ILE A 414 9.92 -9.87 -23.57
C ILE A 414 8.76 -10.58 -24.26
N PHE A 415 7.83 -9.80 -24.76
CA PHE A 415 6.63 -10.24 -25.45
C PHE A 415 6.51 -9.53 -26.79
N MET A 416 6.04 -10.25 -27.79
CA MET A 416 5.65 -9.68 -29.07
C MET A 416 4.23 -9.13 -28.99
N VAL A 417 4.05 -7.88 -29.40
CA VAL A 417 2.75 -7.23 -29.57
C VAL A 417 2.68 -6.76 -31.02
N LYS A 418 1.91 -7.48 -31.85
CA LYS A 418 2.01 -7.35 -33.32
C LYS A 418 3.44 -7.65 -33.79
N GLU A 419 4.14 -6.64 -34.31
CA GLU A 419 5.53 -6.74 -34.80
C GLU A 419 6.55 -6.18 -33.79
N ASP A 420 6.09 -5.57 -32.69
CA ASP A 420 6.96 -4.91 -31.71
C ASP A 420 7.35 -5.86 -30.57
N SER A 421 8.62 -5.81 -30.20
CA SER A 421 9.16 -6.50 -29.02
C SER A 421 9.09 -5.58 -27.80
N ILE A 422 8.34 -5.97 -26.78
CA ILE A 422 7.99 -5.14 -25.62
C ILE A 422 8.29 -5.89 -24.32
N ASP A 423 8.95 -5.22 -23.37
CA ASP A 423 9.07 -5.73 -22.00
C ASP A 423 7.71 -5.58 -21.29
N ILE A 424 7.15 -6.68 -20.79
CA ILE A 424 5.84 -6.74 -20.13
C ILE A 424 5.69 -5.73 -18.98
N SER A 425 6.79 -5.35 -18.31
CA SER A 425 6.77 -4.37 -17.22
C SER A 425 6.45 -2.94 -17.68
N THR A 426 6.49 -2.69 -18.98
CA THR A 426 6.12 -1.42 -19.60
C THR A 426 4.65 -1.36 -20.01
N ILE A 427 3.97 -2.51 -20.08
CA ILE A 427 2.55 -2.59 -20.41
C ILE A 427 1.72 -2.14 -19.22
N ALA A 428 0.87 -1.15 -19.46
CA ALA A 428 -0.03 -0.60 -18.47
C ALA A 428 -1.25 0.04 -19.13
N CYS A 429 -2.33 0.18 -18.36
CA CYS A 429 -3.49 0.96 -18.76
C CYS A 429 -3.29 2.44 -18.47
N GLN A 430 -3.78 3.29 -19.37
CA GLN A 430 -3.73 4.74 -19.22
C GLN A 430 -4.42 5.19 -17.92
N TYR A 431 -5.54 4.55 -17.59
CA TYR A 431 -6.29 4.83 -16.36
C TYR A 431 -6.66 3.54 -15.62
N ARG A 432 -6.91 3.70 -14.33
CA ARG A 432 -7.58 2.71 -13.50
C ARG A 432 -8.98 2.41 -14.06
N PHE A 433 -9.27 1.15 -14.34
CA PHE A 433 -10.60 0.70 -14.80
C PHE A 433 -11.28 -0.22 -13.77
N ARG A 434 -12.60 -0.25 -13.75
CA ARG A 434 -13.40 -1.13 -12.87
C ARG A 434 -14.18 -2.14 -13.70
N GLY A 435 -14.84 -3.07 -13.02
CA GLY A 435 -15.78 -3.98 -13.66
C GLY A 435 -17.02 -3.27 -14.22
N SER A 436 -17.82 -4.02 -14.95
CA SER A 436 -19.14 -3.66 -15.46
C SER A 436 -20.15 -4.74 -15.04
N VAL A 437 -21.43 -4.38 -15.05
CA VAL A 437 -22.54 -5.29 -14.72
C VAL A 437 -23.40 -5.50 -15.97
N ILE A 438 -23.75 -6.74 -16.27
CA ILE A 438 -24.75 -7.10 -17.29
C ILE A 438 -25.87 -7.91 -16.65
N ASN A 439 -27.11 -7.64 -17.08
CA ASN A 439 -28.25 -8.49 -16.77
C ASN A 439 -28.31 -9.60 -17.84
N SER A 440 -28.17 -10.86 -17.46
CA SER A 440 -28.26 -11.97 -18.43
C SER A 440 -29.70 -12.27 -18.85
N PHE A 441 -30.68 -11.66 -18.18
CA PHE A 441 -32.12 -11.96 -18.27
C PHE A 441 -32.50 -13.39 -17.85
N GLU A 442 -31.52 -14.21 -17.45
CA GLU A 442 -31.74 -15.52 -16.90
C GLU A 442 -32.35 -15.40 -15.51
N THR A 443 -33.33 -16.26 -15.22
CA THR A 443 -33.86 -16.44 -13.87
C THR A 443 -32.91 -17.29 -13.03
N CYS A 444 -32.83 -16.99 -11.75
CA CYS A 444 -32.05 -17.75 -10.79
C CYS A 444 -32.92 -18.13 -9.59
N GLY A 445 -32.60 -19.23 -8.91
CA GLY A 445 -33.38 -19.73 -7.77
C GLY A 445 -34.82 -20.11 -8.13
N ASN A 446 -35.64 -20.33 -7.10
CA ASN A 446 -37.02 -20.84 -7.23
C ASN A 446 -38.11 -19.74 -7.20
N GLY A 447 -37.72 -18.45 -7.20
CA GLY A 447 -38.62 -17.31 -6.91
C GLY A 447 -39.27 -16.60 -8.10
N GLY A 448 -39.39 -17.27 -9.26
CA GLY A 448 -40.16 -16.75 -10.40
C GLY A 448 -39.55 -15.53 -11.11
N SER A 449 -40.40 -14.77 -11.82
CA SER A 449 -39.99 -13.74 -12.80
C SER A 449 -39.39 -12.45 -12.19
N ALA A 450 -39.25 -12.33 -10.88
CA ALA A 450 -38.61 -11.19 -10.20
C ALA A 450 -37.09 -11.39 -10.00
N LEU A 451 -36.62 -12.64 -10.03
CA LEU A 451 -35.21 -12.98 -9.84
C LEU A 451 -34.43 -12.92 -11.15
N ARG A 452 -33.27 -12.25 -11.13
CA ARG A 452 -32.37 -12.15 -12.29
C ARG A 452 -30.94 -12.47 -11.92
N THR A 453 -30.27 -13.16 -12.82
CA THR A 453 -28.82 -13.31 -12.80
C THR A 453 -28.16 -12.05 -13.37
N PHE A 454 -27.30 -11.44 -12.58
CA PHE A 454 -26.37 -10.41 -13.01
C PHE A 454 -24.97 -11.01 -13.11
N HIS A 455 -24.26 -10.74 -14.20
CA HIS A 455 -22.83 -11.02 -14.28
C HIS A 455 -22.06 -9.73 -14.06
N VAL A 456 -21.05 -9.81 -13.20
CA VAL A 456 -20.13 -8.73 -12.92
C VAL A 456 -18.76 -9.15 -13.44
N GLY A 457 -18.13 -8.29 -14.24
CA GLY A 457 -16.99 -8.70 -15.06
C GLY A 457 -16.40 -7.54 -15.84
N PHE A 458 -15.80 -7.83 -16.99
CA PHE A 458 -15.09 -6.83 -17.81
C PHE A 458 -15.50 -6.94 -19.28
N ILE A 459 -15.72 -5.79 -19.92
CA ILE A 459 -15.97 -5.72 -21.36
C ILE A 459 -14.62 -5.63 -22.07
N VAL A 460 -14.33 -6.61 -22.93
CA VAL A 460 -13.09 -6.70 -23.69
C VAL A 460 -13.44 -6.82 -25.18
N PRO A 461 -13.12 -5.84 -26.03
CA PRO A 461 -13.62 -5.80 -27.41
C PRO A 461 -13.35 -7.06 -28.25
N SER A 462 -12.18 -7.69 -28.15
CA SER A 462 -11.89 -8.94 -28.88
C SER A 462 -12.58 -10.19 -28.36
N ILE A 463 -13.13 -10.18 -27.13
CA ILE A 463 -13.66 -11.38 -26.45
C ILE A 463 -15.16 -11.24 -26.13
N GLY A 464 -15.63 -10.04 -25.83
CA GLY A 464 -16.97 -9.77 -25.27
C GLY A 464 -16.93 -9.53 -23.76
N PHE A 465 -17.96 -9.98 -23.05
CA PHE A 465 -18.05 -9.83 -21.60
C PHE A 465 -17.40 -11.01 -20.88
N VAL A 466 -16.35 -10.75 -20.10
CA VAL A 466 -15.66 -11.76 -19.29
C VAL A 466 -16.15 -11.67 -17.86
N THR A 467 -16.93 -12.66 -17.42
CA THR A 467 -17.52 -12.72 -16.08
C THR A 467 -16.46 -13.00 -15.01
N TYR A 468 -16.47 -12.22 -13.93
CA TYR A 468 -15.72 -12.50 -12.70
C TYR A 468 -16.58 -13.26 -11.69
N PHE A 469 -17.78 -12.75 -11.42
CA PHE A 469 -18.75 -13.41 -10.55
C PHE A 469 -20.17 -13.16 -11.04
N SER A 470 -21.09 -14.00 -10.57
CA SER A 470 -22.52 -13.86 -10.84
C SER A 470 -23.26 -13.57 -9.54
N SER A 471 -24.36 -12.82 -9.64
CA SER A 471 -25.27 -12.51 -8.54
C SER A 471 -26.70 -12.85 -8.92
N CYS A 472 -27.39 -13.60 -8.06
CA CYS A 472 -28.82 -13.81 -8.12
C CYS A 472 -29.52 -12.73 -7.30
N TYR A 473 -30.25 -11.85 -7.97
CA TYR A 473 -30.82 -10.65 -7.37
C TYR A 473 -32.33 -10.58 -7.54
N ASN A 474 -33.04 -10.21 -6.48
CA ASN A 474 -34.45 -9.90 -6.51
C ASN A 474 -34.67 -8.43 -6.82
N LEU A 475 -35.19 -8.15 -8.02
CA LEU A 475 -35.43 -6.79 -8.46
C LEU A 475 -36.52 -6.09 -7.65
N GLN A 476 -37.50 -6.82 -7.11
CA GLN A 476 -38.63 -6.24 -6.37
C GLN A 476 -38.25 -5.81 -4.95
N THR A 477 -37.44 -6.61 -4.26
CA THR A 477 -37.05 -6.38 -2.86
C THR A 477 -35.61 -5.87 -2.70
N GLY A 478 -34.97 -5.46 -3.81
CA GLY A 478 -33.60 -4.94 -3.78
C GLY A 478 -32.60 -5.83 -3.05
N SER A 479 -32.77 -7.15 -3.15
CA SER A 479 -32.07 -8.11 -2.29
C SER A 479 -31.25 -9.10 -3.09
N VAL A 480 -30.00 -9.31 -2.69
CA VAL A 480 -29.16 -10.40 -3.19
C VAL A 480 -29.55 -11.71 -2.51
N LEU A 481 -29.96 -12.71 -3.28
CA LEU A 481 -30.17 -14.06 -2.77
C LEU A 481 -28.82 -14.78 -2.56
N TYR A 482 -27.98 -14.77 -3.59
CA TYR A 482 -26.61 -15.27 -3.50
C TYR A 482 -25.72 -14.72 -4.61
N THR A 483 -24.41 -14.77 -4.39
CA THR A 483 -23.38 -14.64 -5.43
C THR A 483 -22.56 -15.93 -5.52
N HIS A 484 -21.92 -16.11 -6.67
CA HIS A 484 -21.00 -17.23 -6.92
C HIS A 484 -19.78 -16.78 -7.70
N HIS A 485 -18.60 -17.19 -7.25
CA HIS A 485 -17.31 -16.93 -7.90
C HIS A 485 -16.29 -18.04 -7.62
N TRP A 486 -15.24 -18.05 -8.44
CA TRP A 486 -14.04 -18.85 -8.18
C TRP A 486 -13.06 -18.06 -7.32
N LEU A 487 -12.60 -18.67 -6.23
CA LEU A 487 -11.51 -18.15 -5.40
C LEU A 487 -10.21 -18.88 -5.75
N ALA A 488 -9.22 -18.14 -6.25
CA ALA A 488 -7.97 -18.70 -6.73
C ALA A 488 -7.01 -19.04 -5.58
N GLY A 489 -7.16 -20.21 -4.94
CA GLY A 489 -6.38 -20.60 -3.76
C GLY A 489 -4.87 -20.64 -3.99
N GLN A 490 -4.42 -20.96 -5.21
CA GLN A 490 -3.00 -20.96 -5.57
C GLN A 490 -2.38 -19.55 -5.63
N ALA A 491 -3.20 -18.53 -5.93
CA ALA A 491 -2.77 -17.14 -6.07
C ALA A 491 -3.08 -16.28 -4.83
N ILE A 492 -4.07 -16.65 -4.02
CA ILE A 492 -4.68 -15.72 -3.05
C ILE A 492 -3.68 -15.21 -1.99
N ALA A 493 -2.71 -16.02 -1.59
CA ALA A 493 -1.63 -15.61 -0.68
C ALA A 493 -0.67 -14.57 -1.30
N HIS A 494 -0.70 -14.43 -2.62
CA HIS A 494 0.11 -13.51 -3.43
C HIS A 494 -0.74 -12.45 -4.13
N ALA A 495 -2.02 -12.29 -3.74
CA ALA A 495 -2.91 -11.28 -4.31
C ALA A 495 -2.31 -9.88 -4.17
N MET A 496 -2.60 -9.02 -5.14
CA MET A 496 -2.14 -7.63 -5.10
C MET A 496 -2.65 -6.93 -3.84
N ARG A 497 -1.79 -6.07 -3.26
CA ARG A 497 -2.17 -5.26 -2.09
C ARG A 497 -3.49 -4.53 -2.33
N ALA A 498 -4.30 -4.50 -1.28
CA ALA A 498 -5.64 -3.93 -1.30
C ALA A 498 -5.66 -2.50 -1.88
N ASP A 499 -6.46 -2.31 -2.92
CA ASP A 499 -6.69 -0.99 -3.52
C ASP A 499 -7.56 -0.13 -2.58
N PRO A 500 -7.44 1.22 -2.59
CA PRO A 500 -8.35 2.07 -1.84
C PRO A 500 -9.81 1.78 -2.19
N ARG A 501 -10.64 1.68 -1.14
CA ARG A 501 -12.06 1.42 -1.25
C ARG A 501 -12.76 2.43 -2.19
N PRO A 502 -13.28 2.01 -3.36
CA PRO A 502 -14.08 2.86 -4.21
C PRO A 502 -15.51 3.03 -3.64
N ARG A 503 -16.28 3.93 -4.26
CA ARG A 503 -17.71 4.06 -3.99
C ARG A 503 -18.47 2.88 -4.58
N PHE A 504 -19.55 2.48 -3.92
CA PHE A 504 -20.50 1.51 -4.46
C PHE A 504 -21.31 2.12 -5.59
N LEU A 505 -21.65 1.29 -6.57
CA LEU A 505 -22.27 1.65 -7.82
C LEU A 505 -23.66 1.03 -7.96
N PRO A 506 -24.70 1.82 -8.33
CA PRO A 506 -26.08 1.34 -8.48
C PRO A 506 -26.32 0.61 -9.80
N GLU A 507 -25.36 0.54 -10.71
CA GLU A 507 -25.49 -0.16 -11.99
C GLU A 507 -26.04 -1.58 -11.82
N GLY A 508 -27.06 -1.91 -12.61
CA GLY A 508 -27.82 -3.16 -12.52
C GLY A 508 -29.09 -3.07 -11.65
N LEU A 509 -29.25 -2.02 -10.83
CA LEU A 509 -30.46 -1.81 -10.04
C LEU A 509 -31.54 -1.02 -10.81
N PRO A 510 -32.83 -1.27 -10.54
CA PRO A 510 -33.91 -0.37 -10.95
C PRO A 510 -33.79 1.03 -10.33
N ASP A 511 -34.19 2.06 -11.07
CA ASP A 511 -34.09 3.47 -10.65
C ASP A 511 -34.88 3.80 -9.37
N TYR A 512 -35.91 3.02 -9.05
CA TYR A 512 -36.71 3.24 -7.83
C TYR A 512 -36.01 2.79 -6.55
N ILE A 513 -34.91 2.04 -6.64
CA ILE A 513 -34.14 1.61 -5.46
C ILE A 513 -33.16 2.72 -5.08
N ASN A 514 -33.44 3.43 -3.98
CA ASN A 514 -32.59 4.52 -3.52
C ASN A 514 -31.45 4.02 -2.63
N THR A 515 -30.31 3.76 -3.26
CA THR A 515 -29.11 3.27 -2.57
C THR A 515 -28.49 4.24 -1.55
N ASN A 516 -28.90 5.52 -1.53
CA ASN A 516 -28.47 6.46 -0.48
C ASN A 516 -29.00 6.09 0.91
N ASN A 517 -30.05 5.26 0.97
CA ASN A 517 -30.69 4.82 2.22
C ASN A 517 -29.83 3.83 3.03
N TYR A 518 -28.68 3.41 2.49
CA TYR A 518 -27.58 2.81 3.28
C TYR A 518 -26.83 3.83 4.16
N GLY A 519 -27.11 5.13 4.05
CA GLY A 519 -26.49 6.17 4.85
C GLY A 519 -26.92 6.11 6.33
N GLN A 520 -25.99 6.40 7.24
CA GLN A 520 -26.29 6.43 8.68
C GLN A 520 -27.32 7.50 9.05
N GLU A 521 -27.36 8.61 8.32
CA GLU A 521 -28.31 9.69 8.54
C GLU A 521 -29.76 9.21 8.37
N TYR A 522 -30.08 8.61 7.22
CA TYR A 522 -31.37 7.97 6.97
C TYR A 522 -31.72 6.94 8.05
N GLN A 523 -30.76 6.09 8.45
CA GLN A 523 -30.99 5.07 9.47
C GLN A 523 -31.30 5.67 10.86
N ARG A 524 -30.68 6.80 11.23
CA ARG A 524 -30.96 7.51 12.50
C ARG A 524 -32.39 8.04 12.56
N GLU A 525 -32.99 8.37 11.42
CA GLU A 525 -34.39 8.79 11.35
C GLU A 525 -35.35 7.59 11.28
N LEU A 526 -34.95 6.54 10.56
CA LEU A 526 -35.76 5.35 10.33
C LEU A 526 -35.96 4.51 11.61
N PHE A 527 -34.90 4.19 12.34
CA PHE A 527 -34.96 3.26 13.46
C PHE A 527 -35.88 3.73 14.61
N PRO A 528 -35.86 5.01 15.02
CA PRO A 528 -36.84 5.52 15.99
C PRO A 528 -38.28 5.43 15.49
N ARG A 529 -38.53 5.62 14.19
CA ARG A 529 -39.86 5.49 13.58
C ARG A 529 -40.34 4.04 13.58
N LEU A 530 -39.46 3.09 13.24
CA LEU A 530 -39.78 1.67 13.16
C LEU A 530 -39.93 1.02 14.54
N LEU A 531 -39.01 1.33 15.46
CA LEU A 531 -38.86 0.61 16.73
C LEU A 531 -39.25 1.44 17.95
N GLY A 532 -39.35 2.77 17.86
CA GLY A 532 -39.52 3.65 19.02
C GLY A 532 -38.24 3.78 19.88
N LEU A 533 -37.07 3.43 19.34
CA LEU A 533 -35.80 3.32 20.08
C LEU A 533 -34.66 4.01 19.33
N TYR A 534 -33.84 4.80 20.04
CA TYR A 534 -32.77 5.64 19.46
C TYR A 534 -31.36 5.03 19.52
N HIS A 535 -31.14 3.94 20.27
CA HIS A 535 -29.79 3.48 20.61
C HIS A 535 -29.16 2.51 19.59
N HIS A 536 -29.92 2.02 18.61
CA HIS A 536 -29.42 1.04 17.63
C HIS A 536 -28.40 1.62 16.65
N ILE A 537 -28.50 2.92 16.32
CA ILE A 537 -27.65 3.58 15.32
C ILE A 537 -26.64 4.51 15.99
N ASN A 538 -25.35 4.23 15.82
CA ASN A 538 -24.24 5.05 16.28
C ASN A 538 -23.03 4.92 15.32
N SER A 539 -21.87 5.46 15.70
CA SER A 539 -20.66 5.44 14.85
C SER A 539 -20.10 4.04 14.57
N THR A 540 -20.49 3.03 15.36
CA THR A 540 -20.01 1.64 15.27
C THR A 540 -21.13 0.62 15.00
N SER A 541 -22.38 0.99 15.25
CA SER A 541 -23.58 0.17 15.00
C SER A 541 -24.45 0.86 13.96
N TYR A 542 -24.45 0.35 12.73
CA TYR A 542 -25.30 0.79 11.64
C TYR A 542 -25.30 -0.29 10.55
N LEU A 543 -26.29 -0.28 9.67
CA LEU A 543 -26.35 -1.19 8.53
C LEU A 543 -25.41 -0.70 7.42
N ALA A 544 -24.36 -1.46 7.19
CA ALA A 544 -23.39 -1.25 6.14
C ALA A 544 -23.72 -2.07 4.89
N ARG A 545 -22.98 -1.80 3.82
CA ARG A 545 -22.98 -2.61 2.60
C ARG A 545 -22.09 -3.82 2.84
N GLY A 546 -22.66 -4.92 3.33
CA GLY A 546 -21.97 -6.19 3.50
C GLY A 546 -21.75 -6.83 2.13
N HIS A 547 -20.50 -7.03 1.72
CA HIS A 547 -20.18 -7.68 0.44
C HIS A 547 -20.51 -9.16 0.52
N LEU A 548 -20.98 -9.74 -0.60
CA LEU A 548 -21.14 -11.18 -0.73
C LEU A 548 -19.90 -11.81 -1.37
N THR A 549 -19.52 -11.38 -2.56
CA THR A 549 -18.18 -11.59 -3.14
C THR A 549 -17.26 -10.47 -2.65
N PRO A 550 -16.34 -10.73 -1.71
CA PRO A 550 -15.57 -9.68 -1.06
C PRO A 550 -14.42 -9.21 -1.94
N ALA A 551 -14.04 -7.94 -1.78
CA ALA A 551 -12.88 -7.38 -2.47
C ALA A 551 -11.58 -8.16 -2.18
N GLY A 552 -11.45 -8.74 -0.98
CA GLY A 552 -10.30 -9.54 -0.57
C GLY A 552 -10.08 -10.82 -1.39
N ASP A 553 -11.09 -11.30 -2.13
CA ASP A 553 -10.97 -12.49 -2.97
C ASP A 553 -10.38 -12.18 -4.36
N GLY A 554 -10.24 -10.89 -4.71
CA GLY A 554 -9.70 -10.45 -5.99
C GLY A 554 -8.17 -10.47 -6.05
N ILE A 555 -7.61 -11.25 -6.99
CA ILE A 555 -6.16 -11.36 -7.20
C ILE A 555 -5.54 -10.05 -7.70
N PHE A 556 -6.17 -9.40 -8.69
CA PHE A 556 -5.74 -8.11 -9.23
C PHE A 556 -6.61 -6.97 -8.68
N ARG A 557 -6.07 -5.74 -8.60
CA ARG A 557 -6.85 -4.60 -8.08
C ARG A 557 -8.09 -4.30 -8.91
N SER A 558 -8.07 -4.57 -10.22
CA SER A 558 -9.25 -4.48 -11.08
C SER A 558 -10.38 -5.42 -10.62
N TRP A 559 -10.06 -6.65 -10.18
CA TRP A 559 -11.03 -7.62 -9.67
C TRP A 559 -11.58 -7.19 -8.31
N GLN A 560 -10.70 -6.66 -7.44
CA GLN A 560 -11.11 -6.08 -6.15
C GLN A 560 -12.10 -4.92 -6.35
N ARG A 561 -11.83 -4.02 -7.31
CA ARG A 561 -12.74 -2.91 -7.64
C ARG A 561 -14.05 -3.36 -8.27
N ALA A 562 -14.06 -4.49 -8.98
CA ALA A 562 -15.25 -5.05 -9.59
C ALA A 562 -16.29 -5.55 -8.56
N THR A 563 -15.95 -5.69 -7.28
CA THR A 563 -16.91 -6.15 -6.26
C THR A 563 -17.84 -5.04 -5.73
N TYR A 564 -17.61 -3.78 -6.07
CA TYR A 564 -18.28 -2.62 -5.47
C TYR A 564 -19.57 -2.21 -6.20
N PHE A 565 -20.45 -3.17 -6.46
CA PHE A 565 -21.80 -2.93 -6.99
C PHE A 565 -22.86 -3.32 -5.95
N TYR A 566 -23.99 -2.62 -5.90
CA TYR A 566 -25.05 -2.95 -4.96
C TYR A 566 -25.71 -4.31 -5.25
N VAL A 567 -25.65 -4.80 -6.50
CA VAL A 567 -26.00 -6.19 -6.83
C VAL A 567 -25.10 -7.24 -6.16
N ASN A 568 -24.05 -6.83 -5.45
CA ASN A 568 -23.15 -7.70 -4.66
C ASN A 568 -23.13 -7.32 -3.16
N ALA A 569 -24.15 -6.60 -2.69
CA ALA A 569 -24.23 -6.18 -1.30
C ALA A 569 -25.61 -6.40 -0.70
N ALA A 570 -25.63 -6.66 0.59
CA ALA A 570 -26.85 -6.64 1.40
C ALA A 570 -26.60 -5.86 2.72
N PRO A 571 -27.66 -5.34 3.36
CA PRO A 571 -27.53 -4.65 4.64
C PRO A 571 -27.01 -5.58 5.74
N MET A 572 -25.83 -5.26 6.30
CA MET A 572 -25.22 -6.02 7.39
C MET A 572 -24.79 -5.06 8.49
N TRP A 573 -25.04 -5.40 9.75
CA TRP A 573 -24.57 -4.58 10.86
C TRP A 573 -23.05 -4.41 10.81
N GLN A 574 -22.57 -3.17 10.90
CA GLN A 574 -21.17 -2.82 10.72
C GLN A 574 -20.25 -3.61 11.66
N GLN A 575 -20.68 -3.81 12.90
CA GLN A 575 -19.96 -4.60 13.90
C GLN A 575 -19.90 -6.10 13.60
N ILE A 576 -20.78 -6.60 12.73
CA ILE A 576 -20.74 -7.98 12.22
C ILE A 576 -19.87 -8.05 10.96
N ASN A 577 -20.12 -7.14 10.02
CA ASN A 577 -19.42 -7.00 8.73
C ASN A 577 -17.91 -6.91 8.91
N ASN A 578 -17.44 -6.01 9.79
CA ASN A 578 -16.01 -5.81 10.04
C ASN A 578 -15.43 -6.75 11.12
N ARG A 579 -16.20 -7.73 11.64
CA ARG A 579 -15.72 -8.65 12.67
C ARG A 579 -15.87 -10.11 12.25
N ASN A 580 -16.85 -10.87 12.75
CA ASN A 580 -16.86 -12.31 12.48
C ASN A 580 -17.15 -12.62 11.02
N TRP A 581 -17.89 -11.76 10.31
CA TRP A 581 -18.04 -11.92 8.86
C TRP A 581 -16.71 -11.73 8.12
N GLY A 582 -15.94 -10.69 8.48
CA GLY A 582 -14.57 -10.52 7.96
C GLY A 582 -13.64 -11.71 8.30
N LEU A 583 -13.79 -12.30 9.49
CA LEU A 583 -13.04 -13.51 9.87
C LEU A 583 -13.47 -14.75 9.06
N VAL A 584 -14.76 -14.91 8.75
CA VAL A 584 -15.27 -15.96 7.85
C VAL A 584 -14.62 -15.82 6.47
N GLU A 585 -14.55 -14.60 5.94
CA GLU A 585 -13.90 -14.32 4.67
C GLU A 585 -12.39 -14.63 4.71
N ASP A 586 -11.70 -14.26 5.79
CA ASP A 586 -10.27 -14.57 5.98
C ASP A 586 -10.01 -16.08 6.10
N ASP A 587 -10.84 -16.80 6.82
CA ASP A 587 -10.72 -18.26 7.00
C ASP A 587 -10.95 -19.01 5.69
N VAL A 588 -11.93 -18.57 4.89
CA VAL A 588 -12.18 -19.11 3.55
C VAL A 588 -10.95 -18.91 2.64
N ARG A 589 -10.35 -17.72 2.63
CA ARG A 589 -9.10 -17.46 1.88
C ARG A 589 -7.93 -18.30 2.35
N GLN A 590 -7.74 -18.40 3.67
CA GLN A 590 -6.70 -19.25 4.25
C GLN A 590 -6.90 -20.72 3.88
N ARG A 591 -8.15 -21.21 3.90
CA ARG A 591 -8.43 -22.60 3.50
C ARG A 591 -8.15 -22.83 2.03
N ALA A 592 -8.62 -21.97 1.15
CA ALA A 592 -8.34 -22.05 -0.29
C ALA A 592 -6.83 -22.07 -0.56
N SER A 593 -6.07 -21.21 0.13
CA SER A 593 -4.61 -21.19 0.06
C SER A 593 -3.96 -22.48 0.52
N ARG A 594 -4.41 -23.06 1.65
CA ARG A 594 -3.88 -24.34 2.16
C ARG A 594 -4.21 -25.52 1.25
N LEU A 595 -5.39 -25.51 0.63
CA LEU A 595 -5.76 -26.52 -0.37
C LEU A 595 -4.92 -26.39 -1.64
N ASN A 596 -4.32 -25.21 -1.88
CA ASN A 596 -3.58 -24.88 -3.10
C ASN A 596 -4.42 -25.22 -4.36
N GLU A 597 -5.70 -24.89 -4.30
CA GLU A 597 -6.74 -25.24 -5.27
C GLU A 597 -7.66 -24.05 -5.50
N ASN A 598 -8.16 -23.89 -6.74
CA ASN A 598 -9.25 -22.97 -7.02
C ASN A 598 -10.57 -23.56 -6.51
N VAL A 599 -11.20 -22.89 -5.56
CA VAL A 599 -12.45 -23.35 -4.92
C VAL A 599 -13.64 -22.53 -5.39
N MET A 600 -14.82 -23.13 -5.43
CA MET A 600 -16.07 -22.41 -5.68
C MET A 600 -16.58 -21.81 -4.37
N ILE A 601 -16.90 -20.52 -4.40
CA ILE A 601 -17.48 -19.79 -3.28
C ILE A 601 -18.90 -19.39 -3.65
N PHE A 602 -19.83 -19.71 -2.76
CA PHE A 602 -21.22 -19.23 -2.82
C PHE A 602 -21.49 -18.43 -1.56
N THR A 603 -22.06 -17.25 -1.69
CA THR A 603 -22.39 -16.42 -0.54
C THR A 603 -23.79 -15.90 -0.69
N GLY A 604 -24.63 -15.98 0.34
CA GLY A 604 -26.01 -15.56 0.22
C GLY A 604 -26.63 -15.08 1.51
N THR A 605 -27.91 -14.74 1.39
CA THR A 605 -28.73 -14.20 2.47
C THR A 605 -29.95 -15.10 2.70
N HIS A 606 -30.53 -15.02 3.89
CA HIS A 606 -31.76 -15.75 4.21
C HIS A 606 -32.56 -15.06 5.33
N GLU A 607 -33.89 -15.07 5.18
CA GLU A 607 -34.89 -14.42 6.05
C GLU A 607 -34.71 -12.90 6.22
N ILE A 608 -35.77 -12.23 6.67
CA ILE A 608 -35.73 -10.81 7.04
C ILE A 608 -35.48 -10.69 8.54
N LEU A 609 -34.48 -9.90 8.93
CA LEU A 609 -34.19 -9.58 10.32
C LEU A 609 -35.41 -8.86 10.93
N SER A 610 -35.85 -9.31 12.10
CA SER A 610 -36.83 -8.59 12.90
C SER A 610 -36.25 -8.18 14.23
N LEU A 611 -36.45 -6.91 14.62
CA LEU A 611 -36.07 -6.41 15.94
C LEU A 611 -37.32 -6.03 16.73
N THR A 612 -37.23 -6.18 18.05
CA THR A 612 -38.33 -5.86 18.97
C THR A 612 -38.48 -4.35 19.12
N ASN A 613 -39.70 -3.83 18.93
CA ASN A 613 -40.00 -2.43 19.17
C ASN A 613 -40.25 -2.14 20.66
N VAL A 614 -40.47 -0.86 21.00
CA VAL A 614 -40.73 -0.39 22.37
C VAL A 614 -41.95 -1.04 23.04
N TYR A 615 -42.85 -1.65 22.26
CA TYR A 615 -44.05 -2.33 22.74
C TYR A 615 -43.87 -3.86 22.88
N GLY A 616 -42.66 -4.39 22.61
CA GLY A 616 -42.39 -5.83 22.67
C GLY A 616 -42.75 -6.62 21.41
N TRP A 617 -43.14 -5.95 20.31
CA TRP A 617 -43.52 -6.63 19.06
C TRP A 617 -42.34 -6.72 18.09
N PRO A 618 -42.12 -7.88 17.44
CA PRO A 618 -41.12 -8.01 16.39
C PRO A 618 -41.50 -7.16 15.17
N LYS A 619 -40.55 -6.42 14.63
CA LYS A 619 -40.69 -5.60 13.42
C LYS A 619 -39.63 -5.96 12.41
N PRO A 620 -40.00 -6.32 11.16
CA PRO A 620 -39.03 -6.56 10.10
C PRO A 620 -38.27 -5.27 9.81
N ILE A 621 -36.96 -5.40 9.61
CA ILE A 621 -36.09 -4.28 9.30
C ILE A 621 -35.88 -4.23 7.79
N THR A 622 -36.23 -3.10 7.22
CA THR A 622 -36.08 -2.79 5.79
C THR A 622 -35.54 -1.38 5.67
N LEU A 623 -34.71 -1.12 4.65
CA LEU A 623 -34.32 0.22 4.22
C LEU A 623 -35.17 0.64 3.02
N ASP A 624 -35.07 1.90 2.63
CA ASP A 624 -35.75 2.43 1.44
C ASP A 624 -37.27 2.22 1.49
N ASP A 625 -37.86 2.62 2.62
CA ASP A 625 -39.30 2.61 2.87
C ASP A 625 -39.98 1.25 2.62
N GLY A 626 -39.26 0.16 2.91
CA GLY A 626 -39.79 -1.20 2.78
C GLY A 626 -39.20 -2.02 1.65
N ILE A 627 -38.40 -1.41 0.77
CA ILE A 627 -37.91 -2.08 -0.43
C ILE A 627 -36.72 -2.97 -0.13
N ILE A 628 -35.67 -2.45 0.51
CA ILE A 628 -34.41 -3.18 0.71
C ILE A 628 -34.48 -3.98 2.01
N GLU A 629 -34.60 -5.30 1.90
CA GLU A 629 -34.69 -6.18 3.06
C GLU A 629 -33.34 -6.30 3.79
N VAL A 630 -33.36 -6.26 5.13
CA VAL A 630 -32.17 -6.53 5.94
C VAL A 630 -32.17 -8.02 6.27
N PRO A 631 -31.19 -8.81 5.80
CA PRO A 631 -31.18 -10.25 6.06
C PRO A 631 -31.01 -10.58 7.54
N LYS A 632 -31.69 -11.61 8.02
CA LYS A 632 -31.42 -12.20 9.35
C LYS A 632 -30.14 -13.05 9.33
N TRP A 633 -29.88 -13.72 8.22
CA TRP A 633 -28.75 -14.63 8.07
C TRP A 633 -27.92 -14.31 6.85
N PHE A 634 -26.60 -14.42 7.01
CA PHE A 634 -25.64 -14.53 5.92
C PHE A 634 -25.03 -15.92 5.96
N TRP A 635 -24.81 -16.51 4.78
CA TRP A 635 -24.16 -17.80 4.67
C TRP A 635 -23.09 -17.76 3.59
N LYS A 636 -22.02 -18.53 3.77
CA LYS A 636 -20.92 -18.68 2.81
C LYS A 636 -20.51 -20.15 2.70
N ILE A 637 -20.63 -20.71 1.51
CA ILE A 637 -20.22 -22.08 1.17
C ILE A 637 -18.89 -22.01 0.44
N ILE A 638 -17.94 -22.82 0.91
CA ILE A 638 -16.69 -23.12 0.22
C ILE A 638 -16.75 -24.56 -0.28
N LYS A 639 -16.52 -24.78 -1.58
CA LYS A 639 -16.55 -26.09 -2.23
C LYS A 639 -15.25 -26.36 -3.00
N SER A 640 -14.58 -27.46 -2.66
CA SER A 640 -13.46 -28.01 -3.43
C SER A 640 -14.01 -28.87 -4.57
N PRO A 641 -13.82 -28.50 -5.85
CA PRO A 641 -14.18 -29.37 -6.96
C PRO A 641 -13.35 -30.66 -7.00
N GLN A 642 -12.07 -30.63 -6.62
CA GLN A 642 -11.20 -31.81 -6.67
C GLN A 642 -11.67 -32.93 -5.73
N THR A 643 -12.09 -32.57 -4.52
CA THR A 643 -12.52 -33.56 -3.50
C THR A 643 -14.04 -33.72 -3.42
N ASN A 644 -14.79 -32.91 -4.18
CA ASN A 644 -16.23 -32.76 -4.08
C ASN A 644 -16.70 -32.64 -2.62
N ALA A 645 -16.00 -31.79 -1.87
CA ALA A 645 -16.24 -31.52 -0.46
C ALA A 645 -16.65 -30.06 -0.26
N ALA A 646 -17.66 -29.81 0.57
CA ALA A 646 -18.09 -28.45 0.90
C ALA A 646 -18.50 -28.29 2.36
N ILE A 647 -18.45 -27.07 2.85
CA ILE A 647 -18.99 -26.68 4.16
C ILE A 647 -19.59 -25.29 4.05
N ALA A 648 -20.65 -25.03 4.81
CA ALA A 648 -21.26 -23.72 4.91
C ALA A 648 -20.92 -23.08 6.27
N LEU A 649 -20.52 -21.81 6.26
CA LEU A 649 -20.45 -20.97 7.44
C LEU A 649 -21.68 -20.05 7.46
N VAL A 650 -22.39 -19.98 8.57
CA VAL A 650 -23.63 -19.23 8.74
C VAL A 650 -23.42 -18.20 9.84
N THR A 651 -23.76 -16.95 9.58
CA THR A 651 -23.62 -15.83 10.52
C THR A 651 -24.97 -15.15 10.72
N ASN A 652 -25.38 -15.02 11.99
CA ASN A 652 -26.55 -14.26 12.38
C ASN A 652 -26.25 -12.75 12.29
N ASN A 653 -27.09 -12.00 11.61
CA ASN A 653 -26.98 -10.55 11.43
C ASN A 653 -27.79 -9.79 12.50
N ASP A 654 -27.74 -10.22 13.75
CA ASP A 654 -28.39 -9.53 14.88
C ASP A 654 -27.40 -9.36 16.03
N PRO A 655 -26.79 -8.17 16.18
CA PRO A 655 -25.83 -7.93 17.24
C PRO A 655 -26.47 -7.73 18.62
N PHE A 656 -27.80 -7.67 18.70
CA PHE A 656 -28.53 -7.35 19.94
C PHE A 656 -29.04 -8.59 20.68
N ARG A 657 -28.89 -9.77 20.07
CA ARG A 657 -29.20 -11.03 20.73
C ARG A 657 -28.17 -11.38 21.80
N THR A 658 -28.65 -12.14 22.79
CA THR A 658 -27.82 -12.70 23.86
C THR A 658 -27.79 -14.23 23.84
N GLU A 659 -28.69 -14.86 23.09
CA GLU A 659 -28.81 -16.31 22.96
C GLU A 659 -29.30 -16.73 21.57
N MET A 660 -28.98 -17.99 21.23
CA MET A 660 -29.39 -18.67 20.01
C MET A 660 -29.94 -20.05 20.40
N PRO A 661 -31.27 -20.20 20.52
CA PRO A 661 -31.91 -21.49 20.73
C PRO A 661 -31.59 -22.46 19.58
N GLU A 662 -31.42 -23.76 19.89
CA GLU A 662 -31.04 -24.77 18.89
C GLU A 662 -32.10 -24.91 17.78
N ASP A 663 -33.37 -24.71 18.10
CA ASP A 663 -34.49 -24.76 17.15
C ASP A 663 -34.59 -23.53 16.24
N GLU A 664 -33.91 -22.43 16.58
CA GLU A 664 -33.76 -21.26 15.70
C GLU A 664 -32.54 -21.36 14.77
N MET A 665 -31.65 -22.34 14.98
CA MET A 665 -30.50 -22.56 14.11
C MET A 665 -30.95 -23.20 12.79
N LEU A 666 -30.36 -22.75 11.67
CA LEU A 666 -30.67 -23.27 10.33
C LEU A 666 -30.19 -24.71 10.11
N CYS A 667 -29.28 -25.20 10.96
CA CYS A 667 -28.72 -26.54 10.92
C CYS A 667 -28.04 -26.87 12.26
N GLN A 668 -27.68 -28.15 12.45
CA GLN A 668 -26.77 -28.54 13.52
C GLN A 668 -25.37 -27.98 13.29
N ASP A 669 -24.78 -27.36 14.31
CA ASP A 669 -23.40 -26.87 14.22
C ASP A 669 -22.37 -27.99 14.20
N VAL A 670 -21.56 -27.99 13.15
CA VAL A 670 -20.49 -28.95 12.92
C VAL A 670 -19.08 -28.32 12.89
N CYS A 671 -18.92 -27.04 13.26
CA CYS A 671 -17.64 -26.34 13.19
C CYS A 671 -16.52 -27.09 13.92
N GLY A 672 -16.76 -27.50 15.17
CA GLY A 672 -15.74 -28.19 15.99
C GLY A 672 -15.33 -29.53 15.41
N ARG A 673 -16.29 -30.28 14.84
CA ARG A 673 -16.04 -31.58 14.22
C ARG A 673 -15.13 -31.48 12.99
N TYR A 674 -15.28 -30.40 12.22
CA TYR A 674 -14.58 -30.22 10.95
C TYR A 674 -13.49 -29.13 11.01
N GLY A 675 -13.04 -28.73 12.21
CA GLY A 675 -11.89 -27.84 12.39
C GLY A 675 -12.14 -26.34 12.14
N TRP A 676 -13.39 -25.93 11.96
CA TRP A 676 -13.77 -24.53 11.69
C TRP A 676 -14.19 -23.75 12.95
N ALA A 677 -14.09 -24.36 14.13
CA ALA A 677 -14.48 -23.71 15.37
C ALA A 677 -13.54 -22.55 15.74
N ARG A 678 -14.13 -21.44 16.17
CA ARG A 678 -13.44 -20.35 16.85
C ARG A 678 -14.28 -19.88 18.02
N ASP A 679 -13.65 -19.62 19.16
CA ASP A 679 -14.37 -19.12 20.33
C ASP A 679 -15.07 -17.79 20.03
N VAL A 680 -14.42 -16.92 19.25
CA VAL A 680 -14.95 -15.62 18.84
C VAL A 680 -16.21 -15.71 17.99
N TYR A 681 -16.45 -16.84 17.29
CA TYR A 681 -17.67 -17.04 16.50
C TYR A 681 -18.93 -17.11 17.35
N ARG A 682 -18.82 -17.33 18.66
CA ARG A 682 -19.99 -17.33 19.56
C ARG A 682 -20.39 -15.95 20.08
N ASP A 683 -19.67 -14.90 19.70
CA ASP A 683 -19.95 -13.54 20.15
C ASP A 683 -21.01 -12.86 19.26
N PHE A 684 -22.22 -12.71 19.78
CA PHE A 684 -23.34 -12.04 19.10
C PHE A 684 -22.98 -10.61 18.67
N THR A 685 -22.26 -9.85 19.49
CA THR A 685 -21.91 -8.46 19.18
C THR A 685 -21.00 -8.34 17.95
N ARG A 686 -20.36 -9.44 17.57
CA ARG A 686 -19.45 -9.57 16.42
C ARG A 686 -20.06 -10.38 15.28
N GLY A 687 -21.26 -10.93 15.46
CA GLY A 687 -21.97 -11.83 14.56
C GLY A 687 -21.81 -13.28 15.00
N TYR A 688 -22.89 -13.87 15.54
CA TYR A 688 -22.86 -15.29 15.94
C TYR A 688 -22.73 -16.18 14.71
N THR A 689 -21.64 -16.93 14.62
CA THR A 689 -21.26 -17.76 13.48
C THR A 689 -21.15 -19.24 13.87
N TYR A 690 -21.61 -20.11 12.98
CA TYR A 690 -21.50 -21.58 13.11
C TYR A 690 -21.42 -22.24 11.73
N CYS A 691 -21.26 -23.57 11.69
CA CYS A 691 -20.99 -24.29 10.45
C CYS A 691 -22.04 -25.37 10.20
N CYS A 692 -22.44 -25.53 8.94
CA CYS A 692 -23.37 -26.54 8.49
C CYS A 692 -22.73 -27.47 7.46
N LYS A 693 -23.21 -28.71 7.41
CA LYS A 693 -23.16 -29.46 6.15
C LYS A 693 -24.10 -28.77 5.15
N VAL A 694 -23.67 -28.64 3.89
CA VAL A 694 -24.44 -27.93 2.87
C VAL A 694 -25.84 -28.54 2.68
N ALA A 695 -25.93 -29.87 2.68
CA ALA A 695 -27.21 -30.58 2.55
C ALA A 695 -28.20 -30.30 3.69
N ASP A 696 -27.70 -30.08 4.92
CA ASP A 696 -28.56 -29.76 6.07
C ASP A 696 -29.02 -28.30 6.00
N LEU A 697 -28.12 -27.37 5.67
CA LEU A 697 -28.46 -25.95 5.50
C LEU A 697 -29.49 -25.74 4.39
N ARG A 698 -29.40 -26.49 3.28
CA ARG A 698 -30.33 -26.39 2.15
C ARG A 698 -31.77 -26.70 2.53
N ARG A 699 -32.02 -27.53 3.56
CA ARG A 699 -33.38 -27.81 4.02
C ARG A 699 -34.06 -26.55 4.57
N ALA A 700 -33.30 -25.63 5.16
CA ALA A 700 -33.78 -24.33 5.59
C ALA A 700 -33.67 -23.27 4.48
N VAL A 701 -32.56 -23.27 3.74
CA VAL A 701 -32.23 -22.25 2.72
C VAL A 701 -32.39 -22.83 1.31
N THR A 702 -33.61 -22.77 0.79
CA THR A 702 -33.96 -23.32 -0.54
C THR A 702 -33.43 -22.50 -1.72
N SER A 703 -32.84 -21.33 -1.46
CA SER A 703 -32.20 -20.47 -2.47
C SER A 703 -30.76 -20.88 -2.79
N ILE A 704 -30.16 -21.81 -2.04
CA ILE A 704 -28.81 -22.34 -2.33
C ILE A 704 -28.85 -23.03 -3.70
N PRO A 705 -27.97 -22.66 -4.65
CA PRO A 705 -27.98 -23.24 -5.98
C PRO A 705 -27.47 -24.68 -5.97
N ASP A 706 -28.00 -25.52 -6.86
CA ASP A 706 -27.71 -26.96 -6.88
C ASP A 706 -26.23 -27.28 -6.99
N ASN A 707 -25.49 -26.51 -7.77
CA ASN A 707 -24.05 -26.68 -7.95
C ASN A 707 -23.21 -26.38 -6.69
N ALA A 708 -23.80 -25.86 -5.61
CA ALA A 708 -23.15 -25.72 -4.31
C ALA A 708 -23.10 -27.04 -3.50
N ASP A 709 -23.86 -28.07 -3.89
CA ASP A 709 -23.84 -29.36 -3.20
C ASP A 709 -22.53 -30.10 -3.33
N ALA A 710 -22.22 -30.91 -2.32
CA ALA A 710 -21.04 -31.76 -2.26
C ALA A 710 -21.37 -33.08 -1.59
N LEU A 711 -20.67 -34.15 -1.99
CA LEU A 711 -20.82 -35.47 -1.36
C LEU A 711 -20.12 -35.54 0.00
N ASN A 712 -19.03 -34.79 0.16
CA ASN A 712 -18.18 -34.79 1.34
C ASN A 712 -18.28 -33.46 2.09
N VAL A 713 -17.90 -33.46 3.37
CA VAL A 713 -17.79 -32.23 4.17
C VAL A 713 -16.36 -31.71 4.12
N LEU A 714 -16.18 -30.41 3.86
CA LEU A 714 -14.86 -29.81 3.78
C LEU A 714 -14.32 -29.49 5.18
N GLU A 715 -13.32 -30.25 5.62
CA GLU A 715 -12.66 -30.05 6.91
C GLU A 715 -11.59 -28.94 6.83
N PHE A 716 -11.28 -28.28 7.94
CA PHE A 716 -10.19 -27.33 8.11
C PHE A 716 -9.10 -28.03 8.94
N GLY A 717 -8.26 -28.83 8.27
CA GLY A 717 -7.28 -29.71 8.93
C GLY A 717 -6.27 -28.97 9.85
N PRO A 718 -5.58 -29.70 10.76
CA PRO A 718 -4.63 -29.11 11.70
C PRO A 718 -3.46 -28.44 10.99
N THR A 719 -3.00 -27.34 11.57
CA THR A 719 -1.93 -26.46 11.11
C THR A 719 -0.63 -27.25 10.85
N LEU A 720 -0.24 -27.45 9.59
CA LEU A 720 1.18 -27.61 9.28
C LEU A 720 1.81 -26.23 9.44
N ILE A 721 2.50 -26.04 10.57
CA ILE A 721 3.45 -24.95 10.76
C ILE A 721 4.54 -25.17 9.72
N ILE A 722 4.41 -24.52 8.56
CA ILE A 722 5.56 -24.32 7.68
C ILE A 722 6.38 -23.23 8.38
N GLN A 723 7.41 -23.65 9.10
CA GLN A 723 8.44 -22.73 9.54
C GLN A 723 9.04 -22.07 8.28
N PRO A 724 9.16 -20.74 8.23
CA PRO A 724 9.83 -20.08 7.13
C PRO A 724 11.30 -20.50 7.13
N SER A 725 11.74 -21.11 6.02
CA SER A 725 13.14 -21.28 5.67
C SER A 725 13.70 -19.99 5.09
#